data_AF-A0A4Y5T5T6-F1
#
_entry.id   AF-A0A4Y5T5T6-F1
#
_cell.length_a   1.000
_cell.length_b   1.000
_cell.length_c   1.000
_cell.angle_alpha   90.00
_cell.angle_beta   90.00
_cell.angle_gamma   90.00
#
_symmetry.space_group_name_H-M   'P 1'
#
loop_
_entity.id
_entity.type
_entity.pdbx_description
1 polymer ?
#
loop_
_entity_poly.entity_id
_entity_poly.type
_entity_poly.pdbx_seq_one_letter_code
_entity_poly.pdbx_strand_id
1 'polypeptide(L)'
;MSKRKRFKLITTITLIFTFLLTNIKVFAVEINSTDAESYLNYDSPTWGKVLPIGNHRYYAPDLRTCYCLNTGALNPTGQDYTEEIPVDSGIETIVYWGYPAKDGSEWGISADEYRYCTQLAIWAYQKEASLSRGLDRTRLQDGTVSLSRLKPVIDFLVEKGLNKEMPTFFEVSPNDIIAHQEGDYFVSEPIKIKSDYEFKDAKVTIKSSSNPNLMDVIKIKDMDGDERDTYSSNESFKVYIPIDTETGDIKVNVKATVDIPALLAYATPVEGKQDMGLVDSSTNAMDRDNITVSWTGLNGAVQVIKKGDDGKLLTGAKFVLKSTDGSKIAETASENGKAVFNDIKPADYILEETEAPTGYLITNPVNVTVKPNKVSTVEMVDTQIKGKIQILKIDGETQKPLKGAEFEVKNANGERVATIISGDDGIAETGVLPFANYAIKEIKAPDKYTLNGKEYPVSITKHMETVKLTVANTKKNGSIEIVKKGDDGKLLEGAEFNLEDTNGKVIATQKSNKDGKVVFSDLKEGNYVLKEVKAPKGYNIVNPVNVEVKADEVNKLDLTDKATTGKLLIKKIDVATGKEVPGAKIKITCTEGLDKGKSFEFISTDKEQEFTLKAGQYEYVETQAPKGYELNKEVGKFEITKEGQVVKCDVKDKATTGKLLIKKVDVATGKEVPGAKIKVTCTEGLDKGKSFEFVSTDKEQEFTLKAGQYEYVETQAPKGYELNKEVGKFEITKEGQIVKCDVKDSKTTGKLVFKKVDSKTGEVLDGAEIKLVCTEGLDKGKEITFTSKKEGNELDLLAGEYEISELKAPEGYELTKEIKKFTVNKQGEVVNCTLDNTKFEIVKTGSSFDVNALIPFGIILVAGGLGALILSKKRKFS
;
A
#
# COMPACT_ATOMS: atom_id res chain seq x y z
N MET A 1 -30.77 65.80 39.76
CA MET A 1 -31.46 67.08 40.07
C MET A 1 -32.97 66.83 40.21
N SER A 2 -33.74 67.85 40.59
CA SER A 2 -35.22 67.82 40.78
C SER A 2 -35.77 67.27 42.10
N LYS A 3 -35.86 68.16 43.08
CA LYS A 3 -36.92 68.37 44.09
C LYS A 3 -37.85 67.18 44.45
N ARG A 4 -37.65 66.61 45.66
CA ARG A 4 -38.74 66.00 46.45
C ARG A 4 -39.87 67.01 46.67
N LYS A 5 -41.13 66.62 46.48
CA LYS A 5 -42.30 67.24 47.12
C LYS A 5 -42.91 66.26 48.12
N ARG A 6 -43.08 66.67 49.38
CA ARG A 6 -43.94 65.97 50.33
C ARG A 6 -45.37 66.41 50.08
N PHE A 7 -46.27 65.49 49.72
CA PHE A 7 -47.70 65.73 49.89
C PHE A 7 -48.08 65.42 51.34
N LYS A 8 -48.72 66.38 52.02
CA LYS A 8 -49.62 66.08 53.12
C LYS A 8 -50.99 65.85 52.49
N LEU A 9 -51.62 64.71 52.78
CA LEU A 9 -53.01 64.51 52.40
C LEU A 9 -53.88 65.30 53.38
N ILE A 10 -54.62 66.29 52.88
CA ILE A 10 -55.74 66.91 53.57
C ILE A 10 -56.95 66.57 52.73
N THR A 11 -57.70 65.56 53.17
CA THR A 11 -58.86 65.04 52.43
C THR A 11 -60.06 65.94 52.71
N THR A 12 -60.15 67.06 52.00
CA THR A 12 -61.31 67.96 52.03
C THR A 12 -62.53 67.20 51.50
N ILE A 13 -63.51 66.92 52.35
CA ILE A 13 -64.75 66.23 51.96
C ILE A 13 -65.71 67.21 51.29
N THR A 14 -65.52 67.41 49.99
CA THR A 14 -66.31 68.36 49.19
C THR A 14 -67.65 67.74 48.78
N LEU A 15 -68.66 67.78 49.65
CA LEU A 15 -70.05 67.57 49.22
C LEU A 15 -70.47 68.71 48.29
N ILE A 16 -70.67 68.40 47.00
CA ILE A 16 -71.22 69.36 46.04
C ILE A 16 -72.75 69.28 46.11
N PHE A 17 -73.32 69.97 47.10
CA PHE A 17 -74.77 70.21 47.15
C PHE A 17 -75.15 71.11 45.97
N THR A 18 -75.62 70.50 44.89
CA THR A 18 -76.04 71.21 43.68
C THR A 18 -77.45 71.76 43.90
N PHE A 19 -77.55 73.03 44.30
CA PHE A 19 -78.83 73.71 44.51
C PHE A 19 -79.63 73.79 43.20
N LEU A 20 -80.55 72.84 43.02
CA LEU A 20 -81.55 72.86 41.96
C LEU A 20 -82.63 73.87 42.33
N LEU A 21 -82.49 75.09 41.80
CA LEU A 21 -83.54 76.13 41.78
C LEU A 21 -84.74 75.62 40.98
N THR A 22 -85.65 74.93 41.67
CA THR A 22 -86.98 74.57 41.17
C THR A 22 -87.98 75.64 41.61
N ASN A 23 -88.98 75.91 40.77
CA ASN A 23 -90.01 76.90 41.10
C ASN A 23 -90.88 76.36 42.23
N ILE A 24 -90.75 76.94 43.43
CA ILE A 24 -91.53 76.56 44.60
C ILE A 24 -93.02 76.82 44.32
N LYS A 25 -93.77 75.76 44.05
CA LYS A 25 -95.19 75.73 44.41
C LYS A 25 -95.22 75.74 45.94
N VAL A 26 -95.71 76.82 46.52
CA VAL A 26 -96.02 76.88 47.95
C VAL A 26 -97.19 75.91 48.18
N PHE A 27 -96.88 74.67 48.53
CA PHE A 27 -97.85 73.73 49.06
C PHE A 27 -98.09 74.11 50.51
N ALA A 28 -99.31 74.55 50.80
CA ALA A 28 -99.80 74.59 52.16
C ALA A 28 -99.72 73.18 52.76
N VAL A 29 -99.07 73.07 53.92
CA VAL A 29 -99.06 71.85 54.71
C VAL A 29 -100.09 72.03 55.82
N GLU A 30 -101.27 71.43 55.69
CA GLU A 30 -102.15 71.30 56.85
C GLU A 30 -101.39 70.50 57.92
N ILE A 31 -101.26 71.06 59.12
CA ILE A 31 -100.75 70.32 60.28
C ILE A 31 -101.85 70.23 61.33
N ASN A 32 -102.07 69.03 61.82
CA ASN A 32 -103.07 68.72 62.82
C ASN A 32 -102.43 68.06 64.05
N SER A 33 -103.17 68.00 65.15
CA SER A 33 -102.69 67.40 66.39
C SER A 33 -103.74 66.50 67.02
N THR A 34 -103.25 65.48 67.73
CA THR A 34 -104.07 64.46 68.41
C THR A 34 -103.60 64.33 69.84
N ASP A 35 -104.53 64.32 70.80
CA ASP A 35 -104.24 63.93 72.20
C ASP A 35 -103.51 62.58 72.24
N ALA A 36 -102.46 62.52 73.05
CA ALA A 36 -101.57 61.37 73.16
C ALA A 36 -100.96 61.27 74.56
N GLU A 37 -100.38 60.13 74.90
CA GLU A 37 -99.90 59.90 76.26
C GLU A 37 -98.68 60.78 76.60
N SER A 38 -98.73 61.43 77.76
CA SER A 38 -97.58 62.07 78.40
C SER A 38 -96.84 61.06 79.26
N TYR A 39 -95.82 60.43 78.70
CA TYR A 39 -95.05 59.41 79.43
C TYR A 39 -94.27 59.98 80.62
N LEU A 40 -93.90 61.27 80.59
CA LEU A 40 -93.19 61.97 81.66
C LEU A 40 -93.97 63.20 82.17
N ASN A 41 -93.63 63.61 83.39
CA ASN A 41 -94.02 64.87 84.00
C ASN A 41 -92.88 65.92 83.87
N TYR A 42 -93.23 67.19 84.03
CA TYR A 42 -92.30 68.33 84.04
C TYR A 42 -92.66 69.31 85.15
N ASP A 43 -91.68 69.67 85.99
CA ASP A 43 -91.79 70.76 86.94
C ASP A 43 -91.76 72.11 86.20
N SER A 44 -92.93 72.74 86.04
CA SER A 44 -93.08 73.88 85.14
C SER A 44 -92.72 75.22 85.81
N PRO A 45 -91.71 75.97 85.30
CA PRO A 45 -91.30 77.24 85.91
C PRO A 45 -92.33 78.35 85.68
N THR A 46 -93.27 78.16 84.75
CA THR A 46 -94.31 79.15 84.40
C THR A 46 -95.60 78.94 85.19
N TRP A 47 -95.87 77.71 85.64
CA TRP A 47 -97.09 77.39 86.40
C TRP A 47 -96.82 77.10 87.89
N GLY A 48 -95.56 76.97 88.31
CA GLY A 48 -95.20 76.71 89.71
C GLY A 48 -95.64 75.33 90.22
N LYS A 49 -95.84 74.37 89.31
CA LYS A 49 -96.31 73.02 89.60
C LYS A 49 -95.82 72.01 88.56
N VAL A 50 -95.77 70.75 88.98
CA VAL A 50 -95.55 69.59 88.11
C VAL A 50 -96.78 69.35 87.24
N LEU A 51 -96.56 69.10 85.95
CA LEU A 51 -97.59 68.84 84.93
C LEU A 51 -97.12 67.75 83.94
N PRO A 52 -98.02 66.94 83.37
CA PRO A 52 -97.69 66.08 82.23
C PRO A 52 -97.16 66.92 81.06
N ILE A 53 -96.13 66.45 80.36
CA ILE A 53 -95.53 67.15 79.21
C ILE A 53 -95.64 66.32 77.92
N GLY A 54 -95.81 66.99 76.78
CA GLY A 54 -95.87 66.34 75.46
C GLY A 54 -97.12 65.49 75.21
N ASN A 55 -98.28 65.91 75.74
CA ASN A 55 -99.55 65.18 75.66
C ASN A 55 -100.22 65.17 74.27
N HIS A 56 -99.49 65.47 73.19
CA HIS A 56 -99.99 65.54 71.83
C HIS A 56 -98.96 64.91 70.86
N ARG A 57 -99.45 64.25 69.81
CA ARG A 57 -98.68 63.98 68.58
C ARG A 57 -99.18 64.89 67.46
N TYR A 58 -98.35 65.13 66.45
CA TYR A 58 -98.62 66.08 65.36
C TYR A 58 -98.35 65.41 64.01
N TYR A 59 -99.22 65.64 63.03
CA TYR A 59 -99.11 64.97 61.72
C TYR A 59 -99.61 65.87 60.59
N ALA A 60 -99.11 65.61 59.39
CA ALA A 60 -99.76 66.02 58.14
C ALA A 60 -100.87 64.99 57.76
N PRO A 61 -101.81 65.33 56.87
CA PRO A 61 -102.89 64.43 56.42
C PRO A 61 -102.43 63.09 55.82
N ASP A 62 -101.18 63.01 55.35
CA ASP A 62 -100.54 61.79 54.83
C ASP A 62 -99.83 60.95 55.92
N LEU A 63 -100.06 61.28 57.20
CA LEU A 63 -99.49 60.65 58.39
C LEU A 63 -97.97 60.85 58.58
N ARG A 64 -97.30 61.69 57.77
CA ARG A 64 -95.93 62.12 58.08
C ARG A 64 -95.88 62.82 59.44
N THR A 65 -94.81 62.55 60.18
CA THR A 65 -94.66 62.98 61.57
C THR A 65 -94.19 64.42 61.65
N CYS A 66 -94.91 65.24 62.40
CA CYS A 66 -94.51 66.59 62.74
C CYS A 66 -94.02 66.69 64.21
N TYR A 67 -93.10 67.61 64.44
CA TYR A 67 -92.60 68.00 65.76
C TYR A 67 -92.87 69.48 66.02
N CYS A 68 -93.36 69.80 67.21
CA CYS A 68 -93.45 71.16 67.68
C CYS A 68 -92.05 71.72 67.97
N LEU A 69 -91.76 72.92 67.47
CA LEU A 69 -90.48 73.57 67.65
C LEU A 69 -90.49 74.52 68.87
N ASN A 70 -91.59 75.19 69.19
CA ASN A 70 -91.62 76.22 70.24
C ASN A 70 -92.46 75.85 71.49
N THR A 71 -91.83 75.77 72.66
CA THR A 71 -92.51 75.35 73.90
C THR A 71 -93.48 76.41 74.46
N GLY A 72 -94.74 76.03 74.67
CA GLY A 72 -95.71 76.81 75.44
C GLY A 72 -96.72 77.61 74.60
N ALA A 73 -96.67 77.53 73.28
CA ALA A 73 -97.72 77.96 72.39
C ALA A 73 -98.83 76.87 72.24
N LEU A 74 -99.99 77.23 71.70
CA LEU A 74 -101.12 76.32 71.47
C LEU A 74 -100.86 75.35 70.31
N ASN A 75 -101.41 74.14 70.42
CA ASN A 75 -101.26 73.09 69.41
C ASN A 75 -101.94 73.47 68.07
N PRO A 76 -101.44 73.00 66.92
CA PRO A 76 -102.11 73.15 65.63
C PRO A 76 -103.40 72.32 65.57
N THR A 77 -104.41 72.80 64.83
CA THR A 77 -105.76 72.20 64.81
C THR A 77 -106.29 72.04 63.39
N GLY A 78 -105.43 71.63 62.45
CA GLY A 78 -105.75 71.60 61.02
C GLY A 78 -105.72 72.99 60.41
N GLN A 79 -104.55 73.65 60.46
CA GLN A 79 -104.33 74.89 59.71
C GLN A 79 -103.13 74.78 58.77
N ASP A 80 -103.19 75.52 57.67
CA ASP A 80 -102.23 75.52 56.57
C ASP A 80 -100.94 76.29 56.90
N TYR A 81 -99.84 75.57 57.08
CA TYR A 81 -98.50 76.15 57.21
C TYR A 81 -97.93 76.43 55.81
N THR A 82 -97.52 77.69 55.56
CA THR A 82 -97.05 78.15 54.24
C THR A 82 -95.72 78.90 54.26
N GLU A 83 -95.23 79.31 55.45
CA GLU A 83 -93.97 80.04 55.61
C GLU A 83 -92.90 79.09 56.17
N GLU A 84 -92.01 78.61 55.30
CA GLU A 84 -90.88 77.75 55.67
C GLU A 84 -89.79 78.59 56.36
N ILE A 85 -89.20 78.06 57.44
CA ILE A 85 -88.18 78.72 58.25
C ILE A 85 -86.90 77.87 58.35
N PRO A 86 -85.71 78.47 58.53
CA PRO A 86 -84.47 77.73 58.65
C PRO A 86 -84.46 76.76 59.85
N VAL A 87 -84.12 75.51 59.58
CA VAL A 87 -83.88 74.46 60.59
C VAL A 87 -82.47 74.63 61.17
N ASP A 88 -82.30 74.48 62.50
CA ASP A 88 -80.95 74.25 63.04
C ASP A 88 -80.55 72.79 62.86
N SER A 89 -79.42 72.60 62.19
CA SER A 89 -78.66 71.34 62.04
C SER A 89 -78.59 70.38 63.24
N GLY A 90 -78.68 70.86 64.50
CA GLY A 90 -78.75 69.98 65.68
C GLY A 90 -80.15 69.41 65.92
N ILE A 91 -81.21 70.14 65.57
CA ILE A 91 -82.59 69.63 65.50
C ILE A 91 -82.70 68.61 64.36
N GLU A 92 -82.09 68.93 63.21
CA GLU A 92 -81.95 68.03 62.07
C GLU A 92 -81.20 66.73 62.47
N THR A 93 -80.09 66.85 63.20
CA THR A 93 -79.34 65.70 63.73
C THR A 93 -80.16 64.88 64.72
N ILE A 94 -81.02 65.50 65.54
CA ILE A 94 -81.97 64.78 66.41
C ILE A 94 -82.98 63.98 65.58
N VAL A 95 -83.39 64.46 64.40
CA VAL A 95 -84.25 63.68 63.48
C VAL A 95 -83.47 62.57 62.78
N TYR A 96 -82.21 62.79 62.37
CA TYR A 96 -81.36 61.76 61.74
C TYR A 96 -81.05 60.55 62.63
N TRP A 97 -81.15 60.69 63.95
CA TRP A 97 -81.07 59.57 64.90
C TRP A 97 -82.43 59.15 65.47
N GLY A 98 -83.35 60.09 65.66
CA GLY A 98 -84.64 59.91 66.31
C GLY A 98 -85.72 59.32 65.40
N TYR A 99 -86.98 59.45 65.83
CA TYR A 99 -88.12 58.98 65.04
C TYR A 99 -88.46 59.98 63.93
N PRO A 100 -88.76 59.57 62.68
CA PRO A 100 -88.93 58.19 62.20
C PRO A 100 -87.67 57.56 61.56
N ALA A 101 -86.47 58.15 61.66
CA ALA A 101 -85.23 57.55 61.14
C ALA A 101 -84.97 56.16 61.76
N LYS A 102 -85.29 56.04 63.06
CA LYS A 102 -85.37 54.77 63.79
C LYS A 102 -86.70 54.66 64.53
N ASP A 103 -87.11 53.45 64.86
CA ASP A 103 -88.32 53.15 65.64
C ASP A 103 -88.08 53.10 67.16
N GLY A 104 -86.83 53.19 67.62
CA GLY A 104 -86.44 53.06 69.02
C GLY A 104 -86.32 51.63 69.55
N SER A 105 -86.44 50.62 68.68
CA SER A 105 -86.27 49.20 69.05
C SER A 105 -84.88 48.91 69.66
N GLU A 106 -83.84 49.60 69.21
CA GLU A 106 -82.48 49.52 69.78
C GLU A 106 -82.40 49.94 71.27
N TRP A 107 -83.37 50.73 71.74
CA TRP A 107 -83.52 51.17 73.14
C TRP A 107 -84.53 50.33 73.95
N GLY A 108 -85.17 49.33 73.32
CA GLY A 108 -86.20 48.51 73.97
C GLY A 108 -87.49 49.28 74.30
N ILE A 109 -87.79 50.34 73.54
CA ILE A 109 -89.02 51.13 73.68
C ILE A 109 -89.83 51.14 72.38
N SER A 110 -91.10 51.53 72.45
CA SER A 110 -91.99 51.57 71.30
C SER A 110 -91.77 52.81 70.42
N ALA A 111 -92.21 52.73 69.16
CA ALA A 111 -92.15 53.82 68.19
C ALA A 111 -92.73 55.15 68.71
N ASP A 112 -93.85 55.13 69.44
CA ASP A 112 -94.44 56.37 69.98
C ASP A 112 -93.70 56.89 71.22
N GLU A 113 -93.08 56.02 72.02
CA GLU A 113 -92.16 56.44 73.08
C GLU A 113 -90.87 57.04 72.50
N TYR A 114 -90.35 56.51 71.39
CA TYR A 114 -89.18 57.07 70.70
C TYR A 114 -89.52 58.41 70.02
N ARG A 115 -90.70 58.51 69.40
CA ARG A 115 -91.29 59.76 68.89
C ARG A 115 -91.45 60.80 70.00
N TYR A 116 -91.92 60.39 71.18
CA TYR A 116 -92.04 61.25 72.36
C TYR A 116 -90.66 61.72 72.86
N CYS A 117 -89.70 60.82 72.98
CA CYS A 117 -88.31 61.17 73.34
C CYS A 117 -87.69 62.14 72.33
N THR A 118 -87.94 61.95 71.03
CA THR A 118 -87.49 62.86 69.96
C THR A 118 -88.11 64.25 70.13
N GLN A 119 -89.42 64.35 70.42
CA GLN A 119 -90.07 65.64 70.69
C GLN A 119 -89.50 66.36 71.92
N LEU A 120 -89.24 65.63 73.02
CA LEU A 120 -88.63 66.22 74.21
C LEU A 120 -87.16 66.61 73.97
N ALA A 121 -86.41 65.83 73.19
CA ALA A 121 -85.03 66.13 72.79
C ALA A 121 -84.96 67.41 71.94
N ILE A 122 -85.87 67.60 70.98
CA ILE A 122 -85.97 68.83 70.18
C ILE A 122 -86.19 70.08 71.06
N TRP A 123 -87.04 70.00 72.08
CA TRP A 123 -87.26 71.12 73.01
C TRP A 123 -86.09 71.32 73.98
N ALA A 124 -85.43 70.26 74.43
CA ALA A 124 -84.29 70.32 75.35
C ALA A 124 -83.03 70.86 74.65
N TYR A 125 -82.75 70.37 73.44
CA TYR A 125 -81.70 70.89 72.57
C TYR A 125 -81.83 72.39 72.34
N GLN A 126 -83.03 72.88 71.98
CA GLN A 126 -83.24 74.31 71.77
C GLN A 126 -83.05 75.15 73.02
N LYS A 127 -83.26 74.59 74.22
CA LYS A 127 -82.94 75.27 75.48
C LYS A 127 -81.42 75.40 75.67
N GLU A 128 -80.69 74.32 75.43
CA GLU A 128 -79.25 74.22 75.70
C GLU A 128 -78.41 74.93 74.61
N ALA A 129 -78.82 74.82 73.34
CA ALA A 129 -78.30 75.60 72.23
C ALA A 129 -78.78 77.07 72.23
N SER A 130 -79.59 77.49 73.20
CA SER A 130 -80.14 78.86 73.36
C SER A 130 -80.94 79.38 72.16
N LEU A 131 -81.56 78.49 71.38
CA LEU A 131 -82.35 78.81 70.19
C LEU A 131 -83.76 79.31 70.55
N SER A 132 -84.37 78.75 71.59
CA SER A 132 -85.72 79.14 72.03
C SER A 132 -85.89 78.97 73.55
N ARG A 133 -87.09 79.29 74.05
CA ARG A 133 -87.47 79.10 75.45
C ARG A 133 -87.23 77.66 75.93
N GLY A 134 -87.51 76.69 75.07
CA GLY A 134 -87.22 75.26 75.22
C GLY A 134 -87.67 74.57 76.51
N LEU A 135 -87.11 73.39 76.73
CA LEU A 135 -87.34 72.50 77.86
C LEU A 135 -86.06 72.36 78.70
N ASP A 136 -86.16 72.49 80.03
CA ASP A 136 -85.08 72.11 80.93
C ASP A 136 -85.17 70.61 81.25
N ARG A 137 -84.38 69.77 80.57
CA ARG A 137 -84.40 68.31 80.76
C ARG A 137 -83.95 67.85 82.15
N THR A 138 -83.42 68.74 83.01
CA THR A 138 -83.13 68.42 84.41
C THR A 138 -84.36 68.41 85.30
N ARG A 139 -85.47 69.03 84.84
CA ARG A 139 -86.73 69.21 85.59
C ARG A 139 -87.87 68.31 85.09
N LEU A 140 -87.54 67.33 84.24
CA LEU A 140 -88.40 66.19 83.96
C LEU A 140 -88.52 65.27 85.19
N GLN A 141 -89.65 64.59 85.33
CA GLN A 141 -89.98 63.69 86.44
C GLN A 141 -90.73 62.44 85.93
N ASP A 142 -90.81 61.38 86.74
CA ASP A 142 -91.60 60.19 86.42
C ASP A 142 -93.05 60.56 86.07
N GLY A 143 -93.58 59.96 85.00
CA GLY A 143 -94.97 60.09 84.56
C GLY A 143 -95.69 58.75 84.64
N THR A 144 -96.36 58.35 83.55
CA THR A 144 -96.85 56.96 83.40
C THR A 144 -95.69 55.98 83.14
N VAL A 145 -94.56 56.48 82.64
CA VAL A 145 -93.28 55.77 82.53
C VAL A 145 -92.25 56.44 83.44
N SER A 146 -91.31 55.66 83.99
CA SER A 146 -90.22 56.25 84.77
C SER A 146 -89.25 57.04 83.88
N LEU A 147 -88.84 58.21 84.39
CA LEU A 147 -87.77 59.03 83.84
C LEU A 147 -86.51 58.22 83.56
N SER A 148 -86.18 57.26 84.42
CA SER A 148 -85.00 56.39 84.27
C SER A 148 -84.97 55.57 82.97
N ARG A 149 -86.13 55.26 82.38
CA ARG A 149 -86.26 54.49 81.13
C ARG A 149 -86.15 55.37 79.87
N LEU A 150 -86.72 56.58 79.89
CA LEU A 150 -86.79 57.46 78.71
C LEU A 150 -85.67 58.52 78.68
N LYS A 151 -85.17 58.94 79.84
CA LYS A 151 -84.13 59.99 79.92
C LYS A 151 -82.82 59.62 79.21
N PRO A 152 -82.28 58.38 79.26
CA PRO A 152 -81.09 58.01 78.48
C PRO A 152 -81.27 58.23 76.96
N VAL A 153 -82.49 58.03 76.46
CA VAL A 153 -82.85 58.20 75.04
C VAL A 153 -82.93 59.68 74.67
N ILE A 154 -83.60 60.48 75.52
CA ILE A 154 -83.66 61.94 75.36
C ILE A 154 -82.25 62.54 75.43
N ASP A 155 -81.43 62.07 76.36
CA ASP A 155 -80.06 62.55 76.55
C ASP A 155 -79.16 62.20 75.36
N PHE A 156 -79.22 60.96 74.87
CA PHE A 156 -78.54 60.54 73.64
C PHE A 156 -78.90 61.42 72.45
N LEU A 157 -80.19 61.66 72.19
CA LEU A 157 -80.62 62.50 71.07
C LEU A 157 -80.13 63.95 71.22
N VAL A 158 -80.27 64.55 72.41
CA VAL A 158 -79.75 65.91 72.68
C VAL A 158 -78.23 65.97 72.50
N GLU A 159 -77.48 64.96 72.93
CA GLU A 159 -76.02 64.90 72.76
C GLU A 159 -75.61 64.76 71.29
N LYS A 160 -76.31 63.95 70.48
CA LYS A 160 -76.11 63.93 69.03
C LYS A 160 -76.37 65.30 68.41
N GLY A 161 -77.45 65.97 68.80
CA GLY A 161 -77.79 67.33 68.34
C GLY A 161 -76.78 68.41 68.73
N LEU A 162 -76.27 68.38 69.97
CA LEU A 162 -75.24 69.29 70.47
C LEU A 162 -73.90 69.09 69.76
N ASN A 163 -73.50 67.84 69.55
CA ASN A 163 -72.26 67.50 68.87
C ASN A 163 -72.35 67.60 67.33
N LYS A 164 -73.58 67.72 66.78
CA LYS A 164 -73.89 67.65 65.33
C LYS A 164 -73.28 66.39 64.70
N GLU A 165 -73.39 65.28 65.43
CA GLU A 165 -72.78 64.00 65.08
C GLU A 165 -73.67 63.25 64.08
N MET A 166 -73.37 63.38 62.80
CA MET A 166 -74.13 62.74 61.71
C MET A 166 -73.97 61.20 61.75
N PRO A 167 -75.02 60.43 61.42
CA PRO A 167 -74.91 58.98 61.23
C PRO A 167 -74.14 58.63 59.95
N THR A 168 -73.70 57.38 59.85
CA THR A 168 -73.07 56.81 58.66
C THR A 168 -74.13 56.56 57.59
N PHE A 169 -74.44 57.54 56.75
CA PHE A 169 -75.41 57.32 55.67
C PHE A 169 -74.90 56.30 54.63
N PHE A 170 -73.68 56.48 54.12
CA PHE A 170 -73.04 55.53 53.20
C PHE A 170 -71.51 55.65 53.21
N GLU A 171 -70.84 54.62 53.70
CA GLU A 171 -69.39 54.47 53.71
C GLU A 171 -69.01 53.15 53.03
N VAL A 172 -67.96 53.17 52.21
CA VAL A 172 -67.37 51.95 51.65
C VAL A 172 -65.87 52.00 51.90
N SER A 173 -65.30 50.91 52.40
CA SER A 173 -63.90 50.87 52.84
C SER A 173 -63.30 49.46 52.77
N PRO A 174 -61.97 49.30 52.68
CA PRO A 174 -60.95 50.34 52.47
C PRO A 174 -60.92 50.90 51.04
N ASN A 175 -60.25 52.04 50.83
CA ASN A 175 -60.22 52.74 49.54
C ASN A 175 -59.09 52.31 48.60
N ASP A 176 -57.95 51.86 49.14
CA ASP A 176 -56.78 51.45 48.35
C ASP A 176 -56.34 50.07 48.81
N ILE A 177 -56.49 49.08 47.94
CA ILE A 177 -56.33 47.65 48.23
C ILE A 177 -55.23 47.07 47.36
N ILE A 178 -54.42 46.21 47.97
CA ILE A 178 -53.50 45.32 47.26
C ILE A 178 -54.15 43.94 47.28
N ALA A 179 -54.41 43.38 46.09
CA ALA A 179 -54.89 42.01 45.95
C ALA A 179 -53.72 41.02 46.05
N HIS A 180 -53.95 39.92 46.74
CA HIS A 180 -52.92 38.90 47.04
C HIS A 180 -53.26 37.57 46.36
N GLN A 181 -52.23 36.77 46.04
CA GLN A 181 -52.42 35.51 45.34
C GLN A 181 -53.13 34.47 46.22
N GLU A 182 -54.36 34.09 45.85
CA GLU A 182 -55.14 32.99 46.43
C GLU A 182 -55.53 32.03 45.28
N GLY A 183 -54.81 30.92 45.12
CA GLY A 183 -55.06 29.94 44.05
C GLY A 183 -54.79 30.52 42.65
N ASP A 184 -55.78 30.43 41.76
CA ASP A 184 -55.74 30.92 40.38
C ASP A 184 -56.10 32.42 40.23
N TYR A 185 -56.20 33.17 41.34
CA TYR A 185 -56.60 34.57 41.36
C TYR A 185 -55.69 35.44 42.24
N PHE A 186 -55.59 36.72 41.92
CA PHE A 186 -55.33 37.78 42.88
C PHE A 186 -56.66 38.21 43.51
N VAL A 187 -56.73 38.19 44.83
CA VAL A 187 -57.98 38.39 45.59
C VAL A 187 -57.83 39.57 46.53
N SER A 188 -58.83 40.46 46.54
CA SER A 188 -58.86 41.64 47.41
C SER A 188 -59.06 41.26 48.88
N GLU A 189 -58.69 42.16 49.79
CA GLU A 189 -59.28 42.17 51.14
C GLU A 189 -60.81 42.45 51.05
N PRO A 190 -61.61 42.10 52.08
CA PRO A 190 -63.05 42.37 52.09
C PRO A 190 -63.37 43.86 52.04
N ILE A 191 -64.02 44.30 50.97
CA ILE A 191 -64.58 45.63 50.79
C ILE A 191 -65.93 45.67 51.51
N LYS A 192 -66.08 46.56 52.49
CA LYS A 192 -67.23 46.63 53.39
C LYS A 192 -68.10 47.82 53.05
N ILE A 193 -69.41 47.60 52.98
CA ILE A 193 -70.41 48.66 52.79
C ILE A 193 -71.05 48.93 54.16
N LYS A 194 -70.77 50.08 54.76
CA LYS A 194 -71.25 50.44 56.11
C LYS A 194 -72.34 51.51 56.04
N SER A 195 -73.42 51.29 56.79
CA SER A 195 -74.46 52.29 57.01
C SER A 195 -75.19 52.07 58.33
N ASP A 196 -75.62 53.16 58.95
CA ASP A 196 -76.54 53.15 60.11
C ASP A 196 -78.03 53.12 59.65
N TYR A 197 -78.28 53.03 58.33
CA TYR A 197 -79.58 52.93 57.66
C TYR A 197 -79.68 51.60 56.88
N GLU A 198 -80.90 51.05 56.73
CA GLU A 198 -81.12 49.81 55.96
C GLU A 198 -81.32 50.08 54.46
N PHE A 199 -80.62 49.32 53.62
CA PHE A 199 -80.85 49.23 52.16
C PHE A 199 -80.43 47.85 51.63
N LYS A 200 -80.85 47.51 50.40
CA LYS A 200 -80.69 46.17 49.79
C LYS A 200 -80.27 46.20 48.31
N ASP A 201 -79.92 47.38 47.79
CA ASP A 201 -79.73 47.65 46.36
C ASP A 201 -78.29 48.07 46.01
N ALA A 202 -77.33 47.97 46.94
CA ALA A 202 -75.98 48.52 46.78
C ALA A 202 -75.22 47.78 45.68
N LYS A 203 -75.23 48.38 44.48
CA LYS A 203 -74.69 47.83 43.24
C LYS A 203 -73.20 48.11 43.13
N VAL A 204 -72.41 47.05 43.06
CA VAL A 204 -70.97 47.08 42.81
C VAL A 204 -70.72 47.02 41.30
N THR A 205 -69.80 47.83 40.81
CA THR A 205 -69.34 47.83 39.41
C THR A 205 -67.83 47.97 39.35
N ILE A 206 -67.19 47.31 38.37
CA ILE A 206 -65.75 47.44 38.10
C ILE A 206 -65.54 48.34 36.88
N LYS A 207 -64.47 49.14 36.89
CA LYS A 207 -64.02 49.97 35.78
C LYS A 207 -62.50 49.85 35.63
N SER A 208 -62.02 49.64 34.42
CA SER A 208 -60.58 49.78 34.08
C SER A 208 -60.44 50.69 32.87
N SER A 209 -59.57 51.69 32.99
CA SER A 209 -59.13 52.55 31.89
C SER A 209 -57.87 52.00 31.20
N SER A 210 -57.14 51.09 31.84
CA SER A 210 -55.90 50.48 31.35
C SER A 210 -56.15 49.23 30.51
N ASN A 211 -57.13 48.39 30.88
CA ASN A 211 -57.50 47.20 30.11
C ASN A 211 -59.01 46.87 30.28
N PRO A 212 -59.88 47.36 29.38
CA PRO A 212 -61.31 47.08 29.41
C PRO A 212 -61.69 45.59 29.32
N ASN A 213 -60.84 44.76 28.71
CA ASN A 213 -61.12 43.33 28.54
C ASN A 213 -60.97 42.53 29.86
N LEU A 214 -60.43 43.14 30.93
CA LEU A 214 -60.43 42.54 32.27
C LEU A 214 -61.83 42.45 32.89
N MET A 215 -62.78 43.29 32.44
CA MET A 215 -64.10 43.41 33.10
C MET A 215 -64.93 42.13 32.97
N ASP A 216 -64.76 41.37 31.87
CA ASP A 216 -65.50 40.15 31.58
C ASP A 216 -64.97 38.91 32.34
N VAL A 217 -63.79 39.02 32.99
CA VAL A 217 -63.10 37.90 33.67
C VAL A 217 -62.85 38.14 35.17
N ILE A 218 -63.07 39.37 35.65
CA ILE A 218 -63.05 39.69 37.08
C ILE A 218 -64.36 39.27 37.73
N LYS A 219 -64.28 38.67 38.91
CA LYS A 219 -65.45 38.19 39.66
C LYS A 219 -65.62 38.98 40.95
N ILE A 220 -66.84 39.41 41.23
CA ILE A 220 -67.25 39.97 42.53
C ILE A 220 -67.94 38.84 43.29
N LYS A 221 -67.52 38.60 44.53
CA LYS A 221 -68.08 37.55 45.39
C LYS A 221 -68.39 38.07 46.77
N ASP A 222 -69.41 37.51 47.40
CA ASP A 222 -69.67 37.72 48.82
C ASP A 222 -68.67 36.96 49.72
N MET A 223 -68.93 36.97 51.02
CA MET A 223 -68.05 36.34 52.02
C MET A 223 -68.19 34.81 52.12
N ASP A 224 -69.29 34.24 51.61
CA ASP A 224 -69.50 32.79 51.54
C ASP A 224 -68.93 32.21 50.23
N GLY A 225 -68.76 33.06 49.22
CA GLY A 225 -68.06 32.79 47.96
C GLY A 225 -68.96 32.80 46.73
N ASP A 226 -70.25 33.15 46.87
CA ASP A 226 -71.19 33.22 45.75
C ASP A 226 -70.97 34.49 44.92
N GLU A 227 -71.19 34.38 43.61
CA GLU A 227 -70.84 35.41 42.63
C GLU A 227 -72.01 36.37 42.42
N ARG A 228 -71.91 37.57 43.00
CA ARG A 228 -72.98 38.58 42.99
C ARG A 228 -72.43 40.00 43.06
N ASP A 229 -73.22 40.95 42.55
CA ASP A 229 -72.83 42.36 42.37
C ASP A 229 -73.83 43.36 42.99
N THR A 230 -74.78 42.89 43.79
CA THR A 230 -75.72 43.71 44.60
C THR A 230 -75.68 43.25 46.06
N TYR A 231 -75.69 44.21 46.99
CA TYR A 231 -75.48 43.98 48.42
C TYR A 231 -76.41 44.83 49.29
N SER A 232 -76.56 44.42 50.55
CA SER A 232 -77.29 45.15 51.59
C SER A 232 -76.36 46.00 52.46
N SER A 233 -76.95 46.92 53.23
CA SER A 233 -76.25 47.67 54.28
C SER A 233 -75.53 46.73 55.26
N ASN A 234 -74.26 47.03 55.57
CA ASN A 234 -73.37 46.28 56.46
C ASN A 234 -72.87 44.92 55.95
N GLU A 235 -73.10 44.59 54.67
CA GLU A 235 -72.45 43.45 54.00
C GLU A 235 -71.01 43.75 53.56
N SER A 236 -70.32 42.73 53.03
CA SER A 236 -68.95 42.84 52.50
C SER A 236 -68.74 41.91 51.31
N PHE A 237 -67.81 42.26 50.43
CA PHE A 237 -67.49 41.52 49.21
C PHE A 237 -65.99 41.49 48.91
N LYS A 238 -65.54 40.54 48.10
CA LYS A 238 -64.18 40.41 47.57
C LYS A 238 -64.18 40.52 46.04
N VAL A 239 -63.08 41.01 45.48
CA VAL A 239 -62.83 41.07 44.03
C VAL A 239 -61.72 40.08 43.67
N TYR A 240 -61.97 39.26 42.65
CA TYR A 240 -61.11 38.18 42.17
C TYR A 240 -60.65 38.48 40.74
N ILE A 241 -59.34 38.60 40.53
CA ILE A 241 -58.68 38.97 39.26
C ILE A 241 -57.83 37.78 38.81
N PRO A 242 -57.90 37.28 37.56
CA PRO A 242 -57.15 36.08 37.15
C PRO A 242 -55.62 36.23 37.28
N ILE A 243 -54.94 35.15 37.70
CA ILE A 243 -53.51 35.15 38.01
C ILE A 243 -52.57 35.36 36.80
N ASP A 244 -53.05 35.13 35.58
CA ASP A 244 -52.30 35.35 34.34
C ASP A 244 -52.51 36.75 33.73
N THR A 245 -53.02 37.69 34.53
CA THR A 245 -53.08 39.12 34.19
C THR A 245 -51.75 39.84 34.46
N GLU A 246 -51.48 40.87 33.66
CA GLU A 246 -50.34 41.77 33.86
C GLU A 246 -50.56 42.68 35.08
N THR A 247 -49.48 43.18 35.68
CA THR A 247 -49.50 44.16 36.79
C THR A 247 -50.37 45.36 36.44
N GLY A 248 -51.32 45.71 37.32
CA GLY A 248 -52.23 46.82 37.08
C GLY A 248 -53.11 47.17 38.26
N ASP A 249 -54.10 48.03 37.98
CA ASP A 249 -55.17 48.40 38.89
C ASP A 249 -56.54 48.47 38.19
N ILE A 250 -57.59 48.35 39.01
CA ILE A 250 -58.99 48.54 38.65
C ILE A 250 -59.64 49.47 39.67
N LYS A 251 -60.71 50.15 39.23
CA LYS A 251 -61.56 50.95 40.09
C LYS A 251 -62.87 50.24 40.38
N VAL A 252 -63.15 50.02 41.66
CA VAL A 252 -64.45 49.57 42.16
C VAL A 252 -65.32 50.80 42.42
N ASN A 253 -66.60 50.71 42.07
CA ASN A 253 -67.58 51.76 42.29
C ASN A 253 -68.87 51.13 42.84
N VAL A 254 -69.33 51.61 44.00
CA VAL A 254 -70.53 51.10 44.66
C VAL A 254 -71.58 52.22 44.73
N LYS A 255 -72.80 51.93 44.29
CA LYS A 255 -73.93 52.85 44.28
C LYS A 255 -75.11 52.23 45.03
N ALA A 256 -75.80 52.99 45.87
CA ALA A 256 -77.00 52.54 46.60
C ALA A 256 -78.06 53.66 46.61
N THR A 257 -79.29 53.32 46.95
CA THR A 257 -80.29 54.32 47.35
C THR A 257 -80.56 54.23 48.85
N VAL A 258 -80.59 55.37 49.53
CA VAL A 258 -80.77 55.45 50.99
C VAL A 258 -81.85 56.48 51.28
N ASP A 259 -82.94 56.03 51.89
CA ASP A 259 -84.01 56.92 52.34
C ASP A 259 -83.58 57.62 53.63
N ILE A 260 -83.45 58.95 53.55
CA ILE A 260 -82.96 59.81 54.63
C ILE A 260 -84.07 60.81 54.98
N PRO A 261 -84.48 60.91 56.27
CA PRO A 261 -85.50 61.85 56.68
C PRO A 261 -84.96 63.27 56.70
N ALA A 262 -85.71 64.21 56.13
CA ALA A 262 -85.41 65.64 56.13
C ALA A 262 -86.46 66.37 56.97
N LEU A 263 -86.02 67.31 57.81
CA LEU A 263 -86.92 68.17 58.57
C LEU A 263 -87.21 69.45 57.79
N LEU A 264 -88.48 69.77 57.56
CA LEU A 264 -88.96 71.02 56.97
C LEU A 264 -89.68 71.81 58.07
N ALA A 265 -89.09 72.92 58.53
CA ALA A 265 -89.68 73.75 59.57
C ALA A 265 -90.56 74.86 58.98
N TYR A 266 -91.68 75.15 59.64
CA TYR A 266 -92.62 76.19 59.26
C TYR A 266 -92.99 77.09 60.44
N ALA A 267 -93.04 78.39 60.19
CA ALA A 267 -93.59 79.38 61.12
C ALA A 267 -95.11 79.23 61.21
N THR A 268 -95.67 79.53 62.38
CA THR A 268 -97.12 79.49 62.58
C THR A 268 -97.84 80.61 61.81
N PRO A 269 -98.91 80.30 61.04
CA PRO A 269 -99.77 81.31 60.42
C PRO A 269 -100.75 81.96 61.43
N VAL A 270 -100.78 81.50 62.69
CA VAL A 270 -101.73 81.94 63.73
C VAL A 270 -100.98 82.33 64.99
N GLU A 271 -101.12 83.60 65.40
CA GLU A 271 -100.50 84.12 66.63
C GLU A 271 -100.83 83.24 67.85
N GLY A 272 -99.81 82.89 68.63
CA GLY A 272 -99.95 82.06 69.82
C GLY A 272 -100.09 80.55 69.59
N LYS A 273 -100.05 80.07 68.34
CA LYS A 273 -99.91 78.64 68.00
C LYS A 273 -98.44 78.24 67.77
N GLN A 274 -98.19 76.94 67.63
CA GLN A 274 -96.84 76.39 67.55
C GLN A 274 -96.22 76.50 66.14
N ASP A 275 -94.90 76.68 66.10
CA ASP A 275 -94.06 76.48 64.92
C ASP A 275 -93.77 74.99 64.78
N MET A 276 -93.77 74.46 63.56
CA MET A 276 -93.84 73.01 63.32
C MET A 276 -92.78 72.53 62.32
N GLY A 277 -92.04 71.49 62.68
CA GLY A 277 -91.17 70.74 61.77
C GLY A 277 -91.84 69.48 61.25
N LEU A 278 -92.15 69.42 59.96
CA LEU A 278 -92.57 68.21 59.25
C LEU A 278 -91.35 67.36 58.93
N VAL A 279 -91.35 66.07 59.30
CA VAL A 279 -90.35 65.12 58.78
C VAL A 279 -90.87 64.53 57.48
N ASP A 280 -90.17 64.82 56.39
CA ASP A 280 -90.33 64.16 55.09
C ASP A 280 -89.27 63.07 54.91
N SER A 281 -89.43 62.18 53.93
CA SER A 281 -88.40 61.19 53.57
C SER A 281 -87.84 61.45 52.17
N SER A 282 -86.52 61.43 52.02
CA SER A 282 -85.83 61.71 50.77
C SER A 282 -84.95 60.54 50.34
N THR A 283 -85.28 59.93 49.20
CA THR A 283 -84.45 58.87 48.59
C THR A 283 -83.19 59.48 47.99
N ASN A 284 -82.05 59.29 48.65
CA ASN A 284 -80.77 59.86 48.23
C ASN A 284 -79.94 58.82 47.47
N ALA A 285 -79.47 59.20 46.28
CA ALA A 285 -78.54 58.39 45.50
C ALA A 285 -77.13 58.50 46.08
N MET A 286 -76.63 57.40 46.64
CA MET A 286 -75.30 57.30 47.23
C MET A 286 -74.31 56.73 46.22
N ASP A 287 -73.10 57.30 46.18
CA ASP A 287 -72.04 56.89 45.26
C ASP A 287 -70.69 56.90 45.98
N ARG A 288 -69.96 55.78 45.90
CA ARG A 288 -68.54 55.70 46.27
C ARG A 288 -67.78 55.19 45.07
N ASP A 289 -67.01 56.08 44.46
CA ASP A 289 -66.15 55.79 43.33
C ASP A 289 -64.67 55.71 43.75
N ASN A 290 -63.80 55.49 42.77
CA ASN A 290 -62.33 55.54 42.89
C ASN A 290 -61.64 54.55 43.85
N ILE A 291 -62.36 53.62 44.49
CA ILE A 291 -61.77 52.53 45.29
C ILE A 291 -60.79 51.74 44.39
N THR A 292 -59.51 51.75 44.72
CA THR A 292 -58.45 51.06 43.97
C THR A 292 -58.32 49.62 44.44
N VAL A 293 -58.36 48.65 43.52
CA VAL A 293 -57.78 47.32 43.75
C VAL A 293 -56.61 47.17 42.78
N SER A 294 -55.42 46.91 43.32
CA SER A 294 -54.16 46.84 42.58
C SER A 294 -53.45 45.51 42.85
N TRP A 295 -52.68 45.01 41.89
CA TRP A 295 -51.95 43.74 42.02
C TRP A 295 -50.63 43.78 41.26
N THR A 296 -49.71 42.88 41.63
CA THR A 296 -48.48 42.64 40.85
C THR A 296 -48.64 41.32 40.11
N GLY A 297 -48.71 41.38 38.79
CA GLY A 297 -48.80 40.20 37.91
C GLY A 297 -47.55 39.34 38.04
N LEU A 298 -47.70 38.03 37.93
CA LEU A 298 -46.58 37.11 38.06
C LEU A 298 -45.65 37.18 36.83
N ASN A 299 -44.36 36.98 37.06
CA ASN A 299 -43.41 36.76 35.98
C ASN A 299 -43.72 35.46 35.22
N GLY A 300 -43.29 35.40 33.96
CA GLY A 300 -43.34 34.19 33.13
C GLY A 300 -41.97 33.53 33.00
N ALA A 301 -41.84 32.64 32.03
CA ALA A 301 -40.59 31.99 31.67
C ALA A 301 -40.44 31.81 30.15
N VAL A 302 -39.21 31.68 29.67
CA VAL A 302 -38.89 31.26 28.29
C VAL A 302 -38.23 29.89 28.32
N GLN A 303 -38.79 28.91 27.60
CA GLN A 303 -38.16 27.61 27.35
C GLN A 303 -37.67 27.56 25.90
N VAL A 304 -36.36 27.45 25.71
CA VAL A 304 -35.76 27.18 24.40
C VAL A 304 -35.66 25.68 24.20
N ILE A 305 -36.21 25.18 23.09
CA ILE A 305 -35.97 23.82 22.58
C ILE A 305 -34.90 23.95 21.49
N LYS A 306 -33.72 23.38 21.72
CA LYS A 306 -32.57 23.48 20.83
C LYS A 306 -32.29 22.16 20.13
N LYS A 307 -32.32 22.19 18.79
CA LYS A 307 -32.11 21.03 17.93
C LYS A 307 -31.23 21.33 16.72
N GLY A 308 -30.68 20.29 16.10
CA GLY A 308 -30.00 20.37 14.80
C GLY A 308 -30.99 20.30 13.64
N ASP A 309 -30.50 20.53 12.42
CA ASP A 309 -31.24 20.35 11.17
C ASP A 309 -31.58 18.88 10.87
N ASP A 310 -30.99 17.94 11.60
CA ASP A 310 -31.37 16.52 11.64
C ASP A 310 -32.43 16.18 12.72
N GLY A 311 -32.91 17.19 13.46
CA GLY A 311 -33.89 17.08 14.52
C GLY A 311 -33.36 16.60 15.88
N LYS A 312 -32.06 16.28 16.03
CA LYS A 312 -31.51 15.86 17.33
C LYS A 312 -31.41 17.03 18.30
N LEU A 313 -31.75 16.77 19.57
CA LEU A 313 -31.58 17.71 20.68
C LEU A 313 -30.09 18.00 20.93
N LEU A 314 -29.73 19.28 21.12
CA LEU A 314 -28.34 19.73 21.26
C LEU A 314 -28.02 20.30 22.65
N THR A 315 -26.88 19.90 23.21
CA THR A 315 -26.32 20.41 24.47
C THR A 315 -25.18 21.38 24.18
N GLY A 316 -25.04 22.43 24.99
CA GLY A 316 -23.92 23.38 24.95
C GLY A 316 -24.13 24.65 24.13
N ALA A 317 -25.28 24.83 23.47
CA ALA A 317 -25.63 26.12 22.86
C ALA A 317 -25.80 27.17 23.96
N LYS A 318 -25.23 28.35 23.82
CA LYS A 318 -25.38 29.45 24.79
C LYS A 318 -26.34 30.50 24.24
N PHE A 319 -27.28 30.92 25.09
CA PHE A 319 -28.29 31.91 24.74
C PHE A 319 -28.23 33.10 25.68
N VAL A 320 -28.46 34.29 25.13
CA VAL A 320 -28.70 35.51 25.86
C VAL A 320 -30.12 35.99 25.54
N LEU A 321 -30.93 36.16 26.58
CA LEU A 321 -32.21 36.85 26.46
C LEU A 321 -31.95 38.35 26.64
N LYS A 322 -32.39 39.15 25.67
CA LYS A 322 -32.23 40.61 25.64
C LYS A 322 -33.58 41.30 25.56
N SER A 323 -33.74 42.47 26.17
CA SER A 323 -34.88 43.35 25.88
C SER A 323 -34.76 43.94 24.47
N THR A 324 -35.85 44.54 23.97
CA THR A 324 -35.95 45.11 22.62
C THR A 324 -35.01 46.31 22.37
N ASP A 325 -34.40 46.88 23.41
CA ASP A 325 -33.32 47.87 23.35
C ASP A 325 -31.91 47.25 23.17
N GLY A 326 -31.81 45.91 23.23
CA GLY A 326 -30.55 45.16 23.17
C GLY A 326 -29.90 44.88 24.53
N SER A 327 -30.46 45.36 25.65
CA SER A 327 -29.90 45.13 26.99
C SER A 327 -30.04 43.67 27.41
N LYS A 328 -28.95 43.05 27.88
CA LYS A 328 -28.94 41.65 28.38
C LYS A 328 -29.73 41.54 29.68
N ILE A 329 -30.70 40.61 29.70
CA ILE A 329 -31.57 40.29 30.83
C ILE A 329 -31.03 39.08 31.60
N ALA A 330 -30.72 38.01 30.87
CA ALA A 330 -30.22 36.76 31.41
C ALA A 330 -29.43 35.99 30.34
N GLU A 331 -28.64 35.00 30.76
CA GLU A 331 -28.03 34.02 29.85
C GLU A 331 -28.13 32.61 30.44
N THR A 332 -28.15 31.60 29.57
CA THR A 332 -28.15 30.19 29.97
C THR A 332 -27.60 29.31 28.84
N ALA A 333 -27.31 28.05 29.12
CA ALA A 333 -26.88 27.07 28.12
C ALA A 333 -27.95 25.98 27.93
N SER A 334 -28.01 25.37 26.75
CA SER A 334 -28.84 24.17 26.56
C SER A 334 -28.23 22.95 27.22
N GLU A 335 -29.03 22.23 27.99
CA GLU A 335 -28.75 20.89 28.47
C GLU A 335 -29.82 19.94 27.94
N ASN A 336 -29.41 18.83 27.32
CA ASN A 336 -30.31 17.85 26.69
C ASN A 336 -31.34 18.48 25.73
N GLY A 337 -30.90 19.50 24.96
CA GLY A 337 -31.77 20.26 24.04
C GLY A 337 -32.73 21.25 24.69
N LYS A 338 -32.57 21.58 25.98
CA LYS A 338 -33.42 22.55 26.67
C LYS A 338 -32.61 23.62 27.38
N ALA A 339 -33.03 24.87 27.22
CA ALA A 339 -32.56 26.02 28.01
C ALA A 339 -33.79 26.72 28.59
N VAL A 340 -33.71 27.18 29.85
CA VAL A 340 -34.85 27.84 30.53
C VAL A 340 -34.42 29.13 31.19
N PHE A 341 -35.17 30.20 30.91
CA PHE A 341 -35.11 31.48 31.58
C PHE A 341 -36.34 31.61 32.49
N ASN A 342 -36.14 31.54 33.80
CA ASN A 342 -37.20 31.69 34.80
C ASN A 342 -37.30 33.14 35.30
N ASP A 343 -38.42 33.49 35.93
CA ASP A 343 -38.66 34.78 36.58
C ASP A 343 -38.51 36.00 35.64
N ILE A 344 -38.95 35.84 34.38
CA ILE A 344 -38.86 36.88 33.35
C ILE A 344 -40.15 37.70 33.35
N LYS A 345 -40.01 39.02 33.36
CA LYS A 345 -41.17 39.94 33.35
C LYS A 345 -42.00 39.79 32.06
N PRO A 346 -43.33 40.00 32.10
CA PRO A 346 -44.13 40.06 30.88
C PRO A 346 -43.69 41.24 29.99
N ALA A 347 -43.17 40.93 28.80
CA ALA A 347 -42.71 41.85 27.76
C ALA A 347 -42.29 41.08 26.49
N ASP A 348 -41.99 41.80 25.41
CA ASP A 348 -41.26 41.26 24.26
C ASP A 348 -39.75 41.27 24.48
N TYR A 349 -39.08 40.19 24.07
CA TYR A 349 -37.64 39.99 24.16
C TYR A 349 -37.06 39.47 22.86
N ILE A 350 -35.75 39.67 22.68
CA ILE A 350 -34.92 39.06 21.63
C ILE A 350 -34.13 37.93 22.29
N LEU A 351 -34.33 36.70 21.81
CA LEU A 351 -33.54 35.53 22.17
C LEU A 351 -32.42 35.36 21.15
N GLU A 352 -31.18 35.54 21.58
CA GLU A 352 -29.98 35.43 20.75
C GLU A 352 -29.17 34.19 21.17
N GLU A 353 -28.82 33.34 20.21
CA GLU A 353 -27.72 32.40 20.41
C GLU A 353 -26.39 33.16 20.27
N THR A 354 -25.47 32.96 21.22
CA THR A 354 -24.15 33.60 21.22
C THR A 354 -23.00 32.62 21.00
N GLU A 355 -23.24 31.32 21.21
CA GLU A 355 -22.28 30.25 20.94
C GLU A 355 -23.04 28.98 20.54
N ALA A 356 -22.82 28.50 19.31
CA ALA A 356 -23.42 27.27 18.83
C ALA A 356 -22.74 26.02 19.42
N PRO A 357 -23.44 24.87 19.51
CA PRO A 357 -22.83 23.60 19.86
C PRO A 357 -21.68 23.24 18.89
N THR A 358 -20.68 22.51 19.40
CA THR A 358 -19.53 22.09 18.59
C THR A 358 -19.99 21.30 17.35
N GLY A 359 -19.64 21.81 16.16
CA GLY A 359 -20.03 21.22 14.87
C GLY A 359 -21.31 21.78 14.26
N TYR A 360 -21.86 22.89 14.77
CA TYR A 360 -23.04 23.55 14.25
C TYR A 360 -22.78 25.03 13.91
N LEU A 361 -23.62 25.59 13.02
CA LEU A 361 -23.65 27.02 12.71
C LEU A 361 -24.61 27.75 13.64
N ILE A 362 -24.14 28.89 14.16
CA ILE A 362 -24.93 29.82 14.98
C ILE A 362 -26.17 30.30 14.21
N THR A 363 -27.33 30.23 14.87
CA THR A 363 -28.60 30.60 14.24
C THR A 363 -28.97 32.07 14.53
N ASN A 364 -29.85 32.65 13.72
CA ASN A 364 -30.24 34.06 13.87
C ASN A 364 -31.07 34.29 15.15
N PRO A 365 -31.01 35.49 15.76
CA PRO A 365 -31.88 35.84 16.88
C PRO A 365 -33.38 35.76 16.52
N VAL A 366 -34.20 35.43 17.51
CA VAL A 366 -35.66 35.28 17.36
C VAL A 366 -36.41 36.06 18.45
N ASN A 367 -37.56 36.63 18.10
CA ASN A 367 -38.38 37.38 19.06
C ASN A 367 -39.25 36.43 19.89
N VAL A 368 -39.43 36.73 21.18
CA VAL A 368 -40.29 35.98 22.10
C VAL A 368 -41.05 36.92 23.04
N THR A 369 -42.38 36.83 23.02
CA THR A 369 -43.26 37.48 24.00
C THR A 369 -43.38 36.62 25.25
N VAL A 370 -43.07 37.16 26.43
CA VAL A 370 -43.32 36.52 27.73
C VAL A 370 -44.66 37.00 28.27
N LYS A 371 -45.46 36.08 28.80
CA LYS A 371 -46.79 36.35 29.37
C LYS A 371 -46.85 36.00 30.87
N PRO A 372 -47.70 36.66 31.66
CA PRO A 372 -47.76 36.43 33.11
C PRO A 372 -48.12 34.97 33.43
N ASN A 373 -47.37 34.35 34.35
CA ASN A 373 -47.59 32.97 34.79
C ASN A 373 -47.65 31.91 33.65
N LYS A 374 -47.00 32.15 32.49
CA LYS A 374 -46.90 31.17 31.37
C LYS A 374 -45.45 30.91 30.98
N VAL A 375 -45.21 29.75 30.36
CA VAL A 375 -43.93 29.38 29.74
C VAL A 375 -44.02 29.57 28.22
N SER A 376 -43.38 30.61 27.70
CA SER A 376 -43.24 30.83 26.26
C SER A 376 -42.18 29.88 25.70
N THR A 377 -42.59 28.93 24.86
CA THR A 377 -41.66 27.95 24.26
C THR A 377 -41.23 28.41 22.87
N VAL A 378 -39.92 28.37 22.61
CA VAL A 378 -39.28 28.77 21.35
C VAL A 378 -38.45 27.61 20.84
N GLU A 379 -38.61 27.23 19.57
CA GLU A 379 -37.69 26.29 18.92
C GLU A 379 -36.58 27.05 18.20
N MET A 380 -35.32 26.65 18.42
CA MET A 380 -34.17 27.14 17.68
C MET A 380 -33.44 25.95 17.03
N VAL A 381 -33.08 26.14 15.75
CA VAL A 381 -32.54 25.08 14.89
C VAL A 381 -31.22 25.55 14.28
N ASP A 382 -30.17 24.74 14.42
CA ASP A 382 -28.88 24.99 13.78
C ASP A 382 -28.69 24.11 12.56
N THR A 383 -28.02 24.66 11.56
CA THR A 383 -27.46 23.86 10.47
C THR A 383 -26.15 23.24 10.92
N GLN A 384 -26.05 21.91 10.92
CA GLN A 384 -24.80 21.22 11.18
C GLN A 384 -23.72 21.64 10.17
N ILE A 385 -22.49 21.83 10.66
CA ILE A 385 -21.31 22.03 9.82
C ILE A 385 -21.08 20.75 9.02
N LYS A 386 -20.96 20.88 7.70
CA LYS A 386 -20.76 19.80 6.73
C LYS A 386 -19.75 20.29 5.70
N GLY A 387 -19.02 19.40 5.03
CA GLY A 387 -18.01 19.79 4.05
C GLY A 387 -17.65 18.64 3.12
N LYS A 388 -16.51 18.75 2.43
CA LYS A 388 -15.99 17.70 1.54
C LYS A 388 -14.52 17.41 1.83
N ILE A 389 -14.07 16.24 1.39
CA ILE A 389 -12.66 15.87 1.32
C ILE A 389 -12.31 15.60 -0.15
N GLN A 390 -11.24 16.22 -0.63
CA GLN A 390 -10.71 16.08 -1.98
C GLN A 390 -9.26 15.61 -1.91
N ILE A 391 -8.96 14.46 -2.54
CA ILE A 391 -7.62 13.88 -2.63
C ILE A 391 -7.07 14.13 -4.03
N LEU A 392 -5.89 14.72 -4.13
CA LEU A 392 -5.08 14.76 -5.34
C LEU A 392 -4.07 13.61 -5.30
N LYS A 393 -4.30 12.60 -6.14
CA LYS A 393 -3.45 11.42 -6.28
C LYS A 393 -2.35 11.68 -7.31
N ILE A 394 -1.09 11.55 -6.90
CA ILE A 394 0.08 11.78 -7.77
C ILE A 394 1.11 10.64 -7.75
N ASP A 395 1.99 10.65 -8.77
CA ASP A 395 3.28 9.98 -8.80
C ASP A 395 4.31 10.75 -7.96
N GLY A 396 5.10 10.02 -7.16
CA GLY A 396 6.00 10.61 -6.17
C GLY A 396 7.23 11.33 -6.72
N GLU A 397 7.68 11.04 -7.94
CA GLU A 397 8.90 11.65 -8.52
C GLU A 397 8.56 12.75 -9.53
N THR A 398 7.58 12.50 -10.40
CA THR A 398 7.17 13.37 -11.49
C THR A 398 6.02 14.31 -11.16
N GLN A 399 5.36 14.14 -10.00
CA GLN A 399 4.19 14.91 -9.53
C GLN A 399 2.97 14.85 -10.47
N LYS A 400 2.96 13.95 -11.46
CA LYS A 400 1.84 13.78 -12.40
C LYS A 400 0.62 13.14 -11.70
N PRO A 401 -0.62 13.49 -12.10
CA PRO A 401 -1.82 12.87 -11.56
C PRO A 401 -1.91 11.38 -11.91
N LEU A 402 -2.53 10.58 -11.03
CA LEU A 402 -2.73 9.14 -11.22
C LEU A 402 -4.19 8.72 -11.01
N LYS A 403 -4.72 8.00 -11.99
CA LYS A 403 -6.07 7.41 -12.01
C LYS A 403 -6.12 6.04 -11.33
N GLY A 404 -7.27 5.72 -10.73
CA GLY A 404 -7.59 4.37 -10.26
C GLY A 404 -7.03 4.00 -8.88
N ALA A 405 -6.52 4.95 -8.11
CA ALA A 405 -6.31 4.74 -6.68
C ALA A 405 -7.66 4.70 -5.98
N GLU A 406 -7.92 3.69 -5.15
CA GLU A 406 -9.13 3.59 -4.34
C GLU A 406 -8.81 3.92 -2.89
N PHE A 407 -9.57 4.86 -2.32
CA PHE A 407 -9.43 5.34 -0.96
C PHE A 407 -10.64 4.95 -0.10
N GLU A 408 -10.37 4.41 1.06
CA GLU A 408 -11.32 4.26 2.16
C GLU A 408 -11.33 5.56 2.98
N VAL A 409 -12.53 6.08 3.29
CA VAL A 409 -12.74 7.16 4.27
C VAL A 409 -13.53 6.61 5.44
N LYS A 410 -12.97 6.71 6.65
CA LYS A 410 -13.54 6.26 7.92
C LYS A 410 -13.88 7.43 8.83
N ASN A 411 -14.94 7.28 9.63
CA ASN A 411 -15.25 8.19 10.73
C ASN A 411 -14.41 7.85 12.00
N ALA A 412 -14.61 8.62 13.08
CA ALA A 412 -13.94 8.41 14.35
C ALA A 412 -14.24 7.06 15.05
N ASN A 413 -15.32 6.37 14.67
CA ASN A 413 -15.65 5.02 15.16
C ASN A 413 -14.90 3.91 14.39
N GLY A 414 -14.17 4.26 13.33
CA GLY A 414 -13.55 3.31 12.40
C GLY A 414 -14.51 2.76 11.33
N GLU A 415 -15.75 3.26 11.26
CA GLU A 415 -16.75 2.85 10.28
C GLU A 415 -16.47 3.52 8.93
N ARG A 416 -16.54 2.75 7.84
CA ARG A 416 -16.36 3.25 6.47
C ARG A 416 -17.58 4.08 6.05
N VAL A 417 -17.37 5.37 5.84
CA VAL A 417 -18.42 6.32 5.41
C VAL A 417 -18.37 6.65 3.92
N ALA A 418 -17.23 6.46 3.26
CA ALA A 418 -17.11 6.57 1.81
C ALA A 418 -16.00 5.68 1.23
N THR A 419 -16.12 5.39 -0.06
CA THR A 419 -15.02 4.92 -0.91
C THR A 419 -14.98 5.79 -2.15
N ILE A 420 -13.80 6.32 -2.47
CA ILE A 420 -13.60 7.28 -3.56
C ILE A 420 -12.42 6.84 -4.43
N ILE A 421 -12.49 7.11 -5.73
CA ILE A 421 -11.52 6.63 -6.73
C ILE A 421 -10.96 7.82 -7.51
N SER A 422 -9.65 7.87 -7.76
CA SER A 422 -9.03 8.98 -8.50
C SER A 422 -9.32 8.94 -10.00
N GLY A 423 -9.72 10.09 -10.57
CA GLY A 423 -9.97 10.30 -12.00
C GLY A 423 -8.71 10.45 -12.85
N ASP A 424 -8.89 10.77 -14.14
CA ASP A 424 -7.77 11.05 -15.08
C ASP A 424 -6.97 12.31 -14.71
N ASP A 425 -7.59 13.22 -13.97
CA ASP A 425 -6.99 14.40 -13.34
C ASP A 425 -6.33 14.08 -11.97
N GLY A 426 -6.38 12.82 -11.54
CA GLY A 426 -5.90 12.36 -10.23
C GLY A 426 -6.80 12.74 -9.06
N ILE A 427 -7.96 13.37 -9.28
CA ILE A 427 -8.83 13.83 -8.20
C ILE A 427 -9.79 12.71 -7.77
N ALA A 428 -9.89 12.49 -6.46
CA ALA A 428 -10.97 11.74 -5.82
C ALA A 428 -11.67 12.64 -4.81
N GLU A 429 -13.01 12.75 -4.83
CA GLU A 429 -13.76 13.63 -3.93
C GLU A 429 -14.93 12.91 -3.26
N THR A 430 -15.18 13.22 -1.98
CA THR A 430 -16.31 12.66 -1.23
C THR A 430 -17.64 13.34 -1.58
N GLY A 431 -18.75 12.67 -1.25
CA GLY A 431 -20.00 13.37 -0.97
C GLY A 431 -19.85 14.38 0.18
N VAL A 432 -20.93 15.11 0.47
CA VAL A 432 -20.97 16.02 1.62
C VAL A 432 -20.99 15.19 2.91
N LEU A 433 -19.99 15.41 3.76
CA LEU A 433 -19.77 14.70 5.03
C LEU A 433 -19.94 15.68 6.22
N PRO A 434 -20.46 15.22 7.38
CA PRO A 434 -20.66 16.08 8.55
C PRO A 434 -19.34 16.50 9.22
N PHE A 435 -19.42 17.48 10.12
CA PHE A 435 -18.34 17.86 11.04
C PHE A 435 -17.89 16.65 11.84
N ALA A 436 -16.66 16.22 11.60
CA ALA A 436 -15.98 15.16 12.35
C ALA A 436 -14.49 15.14 11.99
N ASN A 437 -13.75 14.31 12.72
CA ASN A 437 -12.46 13.80 12.30
C ASN A 437 -12.67 12.53 11.47
N TYR A 438 -11.93 12.43 10.36
CA TYR A 438 -11.92 11.31 9.44
C TYR A 438 -10.52 10.74 9.29
N ALA A 439 -10.44 9.45 8.99
CA ALA A 439 -9.21 8.77 8.61
C ALA A 439 -9.32 8.31 7.15
N ILE A 440 -8.30 8.61 6.35
CA ILE A 440 -8.24 8.30 4.92
C ILE A 440 -7.10 7.32 4.68
N LYS A 441 -7.37 6.26 3.92
CA LYS A 441 -6.38 5.22 3.61
C LYS A 441 -6.49 4.78 2.16
N GLU A 442 -5.37 4.71 1.44
CA GLU A 442 -5.35 4.03 0.15
C GLU A 442 -5.52 2.52 0.38
N ILE A 443 -6.54 1.91 -0.24
CA ILE A 443 -6.82 0.47 -0.16
C ILE A 443 -6.43 -0.26 -1.45
N LYS A 444 -6.21 0.48 -2.54
CA LYS A 444 -5.73 -0.04 -3.83
C LYS A 444 -4.93 1.04 -4.56
N ALA A 445 -3.72 0.69 -5.02
CA ALA A 445 -2.87 1.58 -5.80
C ALA A 445 -3.39 1.74 -7.25
N PRO A 446 -3.00 2.82 -7.95
CA PRO A 446 -3.03 2.88 -9.41
C PRO A 446 -2.23 1.73 -10.05
N ASP A 447 -2.57 1.35 -11.28
CA ASP A 447 -1.85 0.31 -12.01
C ASP A 447 -0.36 0.66 -12.18
N LYS A 448 0.51 -0.33 -11.97
CA LYS A 448 1.98 -0.22 -11.90
C LYS A 448 2.56 0.63 -10.75
N TYR A 449 1.77 0.94 -9.71
CA TYR A 449 2.25 1.61 -8.48
C TYR A 449 2.22 0.70 -7.26
N THR A 450 3.07 1.01 -6.27
CA THR A 450 3.06 0.38 -4.95
C THR A 450 1.96 1.01 -4.08
N LEU A 451 1.27 0.20 -3.27
CA LEU A 451 0.22 0.64 -2.34
C LEU A 451 0.80 1.50 -1.21
N ASN A 452 0.31 2.73 -1.08
CA ASN A 452 0.62 3.62 0.03
C ASN A 452 -0.36 3.38 1.18
N GLY A 453 -0.15 2.31 1.95
CA GLY A 453 -0.99 1.93 3.08
C GLY A 453 -0.96 2.89 4.29
N LYS A 454 -0.40 4.10 4.15
CA LYS A 454 -0.42 5.14 5.17
C LYS A 454 -1.84 5.66 5.39
N GLU A 455 -2.16 5.92 6.65
CA GLU A 455 -3.42 6.52 7.07
C GLU A 455 -3.23 8.03 7.33
N TYR A 456 -4.17 8.84 6.85
CA TYR A 456 -4.11 10.30 6.87
C TYR A 456 -5.31 10.86 7.65
N PRO A 457 -5.10 11.53 8.80
CA PRO A 457 -6.17 12.18 9.55
C PRO A 457 -6.57 13.50 8.89
N VAL A 458 -7.88 13.74 8.73
CA VAL A 458 -8.45 14.94 8.11
C VAL A 458 -9.71 15.38 8.86
N SER A 459 -9.86 16.67 9.14
CA SER A 459 -10.98 17.20 9.93
C SER A 459 -11.85 18.16 9.11
N ILE A 460 -13.17 17.94 9.10
CA ILE A 460 -14.13 18.91 8.53
C ILE A 460 -14.54 19.86 9.65
N THR A 461 -14.03 21.10 9.61
CA THR A 461 -14.21 22.10 10.68
C THR A 461 -15.00 23.34 10.27
N LYS A 462 -15.25 23.54 8.98
CA LYS A 462 -15.97 24.71 8.42
C LYS A 462 -17.06 24.25 7.45
N HIS A 463 -18.14 25.02 7.37
CA HIS A 463 -19.30 24.67 6.55
C HIS A 463 -19.04 24.90 5.05
N MET A 464 -19.35 23.88 4.25
CA MET A 464 -19.16 23.76 2.79
C MET A 464 -17.73 23.96 2.25
N GLU A 465 -16.71 23.95 3.12
CA GLU A 465 -15.31 23.95 2.69
C GLU A 465 -14.88 22.55 2.22
N THR A 466 -14.02 22.49 1.19
CA THR A 466 -13.42 21.25 0.68
C THR A 466 -11.99 21.13 1.19
N VAL A 467 -11.75 20.21 2.13
CA VAL A 467 -10.42 19.95 2.67
C VAL A 467 -9.59 19.16 1.66
N LYS A 468 -8.41 19.67 1.31
CA LYS A 468 -7.55 19.09 0.27
C LYS A 468 -6.37 18.32 0.84
N LEU A 469 -6.13 17.13 0.31
CA LEU A 469 -5.01 16.25 0.66
C LEU A 469 -4.27 15.80 -0.62
N THR A 470 -2.94 15.77 -0.60
CA THR A 470 -2.15 15.19 -1.70
C THR A 470 -1.55 13.85 -1.26
N VAL A 471 -1.75 12.79 -2.05
CA VAL A 471 -1.22 11.45 -1.79
C VAL A 471 -0.35 10.97 -2.95
N ALA A 472 0.96 10.88 -2.70
CA ALA A 472 1.93 10.33 -3.63
C ALA A 472 2.07 8.80 -3.49
N ASN A 473 2.30 8.09 -4.59
CA ASN A 473 2.79 6.71 -4.59
C ASN A 473 4.09 6.60 -5.38
N THR A 474 4.92 5.64 -4.99
CA THR A 474 6.10 5.23 -5.75
C THR A 474 5.69 4.30 -6.88
N LYS A 475 6.15 4.57 -8.10
CA LYS A 475 5.99 3.66 -9.24
C LYS A 475 6.77 2.37 -8.97
N LYS A 476 6.25 1.22 -9.39
CA LYS A 476 6.96 -0.05 -9.24
C LYS A 476 8.18 -0.09 -10.16
N ASN A 477 9.25 -0.71 -9.68
CA ASN A 477 10.40 -1.04 -10.51
C ASN A 477 10.11 -2.28 -11.37
N GLY A 478 10.83 -2.40 -12.49
CA GLY A 478 10.82 -3.56 -13.38
C GLY A 478 12.02 -4.48 -13.15
N SER A 479 12.21 -5.43 -14.07
CA SER A 479 13.35 -6.35 -14.06
C SER A 479 13.77 -6.81 -15.45
N ILE A 480 14.97 -7.39 -15.54
CA ILE A 480 15.51 -8.09 -16.71
C ILE A 480 15.87 -9.52 -16.29
N GLU A 481 15.42 -10.50 -17.07
CA GLU A 481 15.76 -11.92 -16.94
C GLU A 481 16.43 -12.39 -18.24
N ILE A 482 17.65 -12.92 -18.15
CA ILE A 482 18.40 -13.39 -19.32
C ILE A 482 18.60 -14.89 -19.25
N VAL A 483 18.37 -15.60 -20.36
CA VAL A 483 18.75 -16.99 -20.56
C VAL A 483 19.99 -17.03 -21.46
N LYS A 484 21.12 -17.45 -20.89
CA LYS A 484 22.40 -17.58 -21.58
C LYS A 484 22.56 -18.98 -22.17
N LYS A 485 22.77 -19.04 -23.48
CA LYS A 485 22.97 -20.29 -24.23
C LYS A 485 24.13 -20.20 -25.23
N GLY A 486 24.58 -21.35 -25.71
CA GLY A 486 25.50 -21.49 -26.84
C GLY A 486 24.76 -21.67 -28.17
N ASP A 487 25.52 -21.62 -29.26
CA ASP A 487 25.07 -21.90 -30.63
C ASP A 487 24.46 -23.30 -30.83
N ASP A 488 24.86 -24.27 -30.00
CA ASP A 488 24.28 -25.60 -29.89
C ASP A 488 23.05 -25.68 -28.95
N GLY A 489 22.55 -24.55 -28.47
CA GLY A 489 21.38 -24.44 -27.59
C GLY A 489 21.63 -24.78 -26.12
N LYS A 490 22.85 -25.21 -25.76
CA LYS A 490 23.23 -25.56 -24.38
C LYS A 490 23.25 -24.32 -23.48
N LEU A 491 22.68 -24.42 -22.28
CA LEU A 491 22.72 -23.35 -21.26
C LEU A 491 24.15 -23.17 -20.71
N LEU A 492 24.59 -21.92 -20.50
CA LEU A 492 25.99 -21.59 -20.19
C LEU A 492 26.16 -20.88 -18.83
N GLU A 493 26.88 -21.51 -17.91
CA GLU A 493 27.32 -20.94 -16.63
C GLU A 493 28.55 -20.03 -16.80
N GLY A 494 28.62 -18.95 -16.01
CA GLY A 494 29.83 -18.14 -15.84
C GLY A 494 30.04 -17.00 -16.84
N ALA A 495 29.08 -16.71 -17.73
CA ALA A 495 29.06 -15.46 -18.49
C ALA A 495 28.86 -14.29 -17.52
N GLU A 496 29.63 -13.21 -17.68
CA GLU A 496 29.60 -12.04 -16.78
C GLU A 496 29.03 -10.83 -17.51
N PHE A 497 27.99 -10.23 -16.94
CA PHE A 497 27.24 -9.12 -17.52
C PHE A 497 27.32 -7.89 -16.64
N ASN A 498 27.65 -6.75 -17.24
CA ASN A 498 27.28 -5.45 -16.70
C ASN A 498 25.91 -5.05 -17.25
N LEU A 499 25.09 -4.47 -16.40
CA LEU A 499 23.97 -3.63 -16.81
C LEU A 499 24.41 -2.17 -16.63
N GLU A 500 24.51 -1.43 -17.73
CA GLU A 500 24.92 -0.03 -17.79
C GLU A 500 23.68 0.87 -18.03
N ASP A 501 23.67 2.09 -17.49
CA ASP A 501 22.68 3.11 -17.86
C ASP A 501 23.01 3.79 -19.20
N THR A 502 22.16 4.71 -19.67
CA THR A 502 22.39 5.47 -20.92
C THR A 502 23.64 6.36 -20.90
N ASN A 503 24.28 6.55 -19.73
CA ASN A 503 25.51 7.32 -19.56
C ASN A 503 26.75 6.40 -19.49
N GLY A 504 26.58 5.08 -19.61
CA GLY A 504 27.65 4.08 -19.47
C GLY A 504 28.03 3.77 -18.02
N LYS A 505 27.25 4.22 -17.03
CA LYS A 505 27.49 3.88 -15.61
C LYS A 505 26.98 2.47 -15.34
N VAL A 506 27.86 1.60 -14.84
CA VAL A 506 27.44 0.26 -14.35
C VAL A 506 26.49 0.43 -13.16
N ILE A 507 25.30 -0.15 -13.30
CA ILE A 507 24.24 -0.22 -12.27
C ILE A 507 24.39 -1.50 -11.46
N ALA A 508 24.69 -2.61 -12.12
CA ALA A 508 24.96 -3.90 -11.50
C ALA A 508 25.84 -4.78 -12.39
N THR A 509 26.57 -5.71 -11.78
CA THR A 509 27.27 -6.79 -12.45
C THR A 509 26.75 -8.13 -11.94
N GLN A 510 26.41 -9.05 -12.84
CA GLN A 510 25.87 -10.38 -12.52
C GLN A 510 26.54 -11.48 -13.36
N LYS A 511 26.39 -12.74 -12.95
CA LYS A 511 26.87 -13.90 -13.69
C LYS A 511 25.75 -14.89 -14.01
N SER A 512 25.83 -15.59 -15.14
CA SER A 512 24.91 -16.68 -15.46
C SER A 512 25.17 -17.88 -14.56
N ASN A 513 24.09 -18.45 -14.01
CA ASN A 513 24.14 -19.65 -13.17
C ASN A 513 24.20 -20.93 -14.03
N LYS A 514 24.08 -22.10 -13.39
CA LYS A 514 24.06 -23.44 -14.04
C LYS A 514 22.95 -23.62 -15.07
N ASP A 515 21.85 -22.89 -14.93
CA ASP A 515 20.71 -22.89 -15.83
C ASP A 515 20.84 -21.79 -16.91
N GLY A 516 22.03 -21.19 -17.05
CA GLY A 516 22.28 -20.05 -17.93
C GLY A 516 21.61 -18.75 -17.48
N LYS A 517 20.91 -18.73 -16.34
CA LYS A 517 20.05 -17.62 -15.95
C LYS A 517 20.82 -16.48 -15.29
N VAL A 518 20.51 -15.25 -15.70
CA VAL A 518 20.92 -13.98 -15.06
C VAL A 518 19.66 -13.19 -14.71
N VAL A 519 19.64 -12.49 -13.58
CA VAL A 519 18.52 -11.61 -13.19
C VAL A 519 19.04 -10.27 -12.66
N PHE A 520 18.46 -9.19 -13.18
CA PHE A 520 18.59 -7.83 -12.64
C PHE A 520 17.21 -7.36 -12.18
N SER A 521 17.03 -7.26 -10.87
CA SER A 521 15.79 -6.85 -10.20
C SER A 521 15.84 -5.39 -9.72
N ASP A 522 14.67 -4.84 -9.39
CA ASP A 522 14.52 -3.50 -8.79
C ASP A 522 15.07 -2.36 -9.66
N LEU A 523 14.90 -2.50 -10.98
CA LEU A 523 15.32 -1.52 -11.97
C LEU A 523 14.24 -0.45 -12.19
N LYS A 524 14.62 0.82 -12.19
CA LYS A 524 13.69 1.90 -12.59
C LYS A 524 13.23 1.73 -14.04
N GLU A 525 12.08 2.29 -14.37
CA GLU A 525 11.63 2.40 -15.75
C GLU A 525 12.58 3.29 -16.56
N GLY A 526 13.04 2.81 -17.72
CA GLY A 526 14.05 3.50 -18.52
C GLY A 526 14.81 2.56 -19.47
N ASN A 527 15.77 3.13 -20.20
CA ASN A 527 16.62 2.36 -21.13
C ASN A 527 17.96 2.00 -20.47
N TYR A 528 18.38 0.76 -20.67
CA TYR A 528 19.64 0.20 -20.17
C TYR A 528 20.42 -0.46 -21.30
N VAL A 529 21.73 -0.60 -21.11
CA VAL A 529 22.63 -1.35 -22.01
C VAL A 529 23.12 -2.58 -21.26
N LEU A 530 22.68 -3.76 -21.69
CA LEU A 530 23.16 -5.04 -21.20
C LEU A 530 24.41 -5.44 -21.99
N LYS A 531 25.51 -5.68 -21.29
CA LYS A 531 26.84 -5.85 -21.90
C LYS A 531 27.54 -7.04 -21.28
N GLU A 532 27.80 -8.05 -22.10
CA GLU A 532 28.72 -9.11 -21.68
C GLU A 532 30.13 -8.52 -21.58
N VAL A 533 30.79 -8.75 -20.45
CA VAL A 533 32.17 -8.33 -20.18
C VAL A 533 33.13 -9.52 -20.08
N LYS A 534 32.59 -10.74 -20.02
CA LYS A 534 33.37 -11.99 -20.05
C LYS A 534 32.47 -13.15 -20.50
N ALA A 535 32.81 -13.75 -21.64
CA ALA A 535 32.14 -14.96 -22.13
C ALA A 535 32.49 -16.20 -21.27
N PRO A 536 31.65 -17.26 -21.30
CA PRO A 536 31.97 -18.57 -20.74
C PRO A 536 33.25 -19.19 -21.33
N LYS A 537 33.92 -20.09 -20.59
CA LYS A 537 35.18 -20.72 -21.06
C LYS A 537 34.95 -21.48 -22.37
N GLY A 538 35.60 -21.01 -23.44
CA GLY A 538 35.54 -21.61 -24.78
C GLY A 538 34.44 -21.03 -25.68
N TYR A 539 33.80 -19.93 -25.30
CA TYR A 539 32.83 -19.20 -26.12
C TYR A 539 33.31 -17.76 -26.43
N ASN A 540 32.83 -17.21 -27.53
CA ASN A 540 33.15 -15.86 -28.00
C ASN A 540 32.13 -14.84 -27.46
N ILE A 541 32.63 -13.68 -27.02
CA ILE A 541 31.84 -12.60 -26.40
C ILE A 541 30.83 -11.97 -27.37
N VAL A 542 29.63 -11.66 -26.90
CA VAL A 542 28.57 -11.01 -27.73
C VAL A 542 28.57 -9.48 -27.64
N ASN A 543 28.00 -8.85 -28.68
CA ASN A 543 27.78 -7.41 -28.71
C ASN A 543 26.77 -6.96 -27.62
N PRO A 544 26.86 -5.72 -27.11
CA PRO A 544 25.87 -5.18 -26.17
C PRO A 544 24.46 -5.13 -26.75
N VAL A 545 23.45 -5.24 -25.88
CA VAL A 545 22.03 -5.24 -26.21
C VAL A 545 21.32 -4.15 -25.42
N ASN A 546 20.57 -3.29 -26.11
CA ASN A 546 19.75 -2.26 -25.47
C ASN A 546 18.44 -2.88 -24.96
N VAL A 547 18.00 -2.47 -23.77
CA VAL A 547 16.82 -3.01 -23.10
C VAL A 547 15.99 -1.86 -22.53
N GLU A 548 14.73 -1.75 -22.96
CA GLU A 548 13.74 -0.88 -22.32
C GLU A 548 13.13 -1.64 -21.14
N VAL A 549 13.30 -1.12 -19.92
CA VAL A 549 12.65 -1.65 -18.71
C VAL A 549 11.40 -0.83 -18.43
N LYS A 550 10.29 -1.53 -18.17
CA LYS A 550 8.98 -0.96 -17.81
C LYS A 550 8.60 -1.32 -16.39
N ALA A 551 7.86 -0.43 -15.72
CA ALA A 551 7.37 -0.67 -14.36
C ALA A 551 6.53 -1.95 -14.26
N ASP A 552 6.76 -2.75 -13.21
CA ASP A 552 6.04 -4.02 -12.93
C ASP A 552 6.23 -5.13 -13.99
N GLU A 553 7.16 -4.97 -14.94
CA GLU A 553 7.36 -5.90 -16.06
C GLU A 553 8.71 -6.65 -15.98
N VAL A 554 8.72 -7.91 -16.46
CA VAL A 554 9.91 -8.78 -16.53
C VAL A 554 10.37 -8.91 -17.98
N ASN A 555 11.47 -8.25 -18.32
CA ASN A 555 12.00 -8.19 -19.67
C ASN A 555 12.89 -9.41 -19.94
N LYS A 556 12.42 -10.34 -20.76
CA LYS A 556 13.09 -11.64 -21.00
C LYS A 556 13.95 -11.60 -22.27
N LEU A 557 15.20 -12.06 -22.17
CA LEU A 557 16.21 -11.99 -23.23
C LEU A 557 16.95 -13.32 -23.40
N ASP A 558 17.08 -13.79 -24.64
CA ASP A 558 17.86 -14.99 -24.99
C ASP A 558 19.20 -14.58 -25.63
N LEU A 559 20.31 -14.76 -24.92
CA LEU A 559 21.65 -14.36 -25.41
C LEU A 559 22.52 -15.58 -25.76
N THR A 560 22.91 -15.65 -27.04
CA THR A 560 23.54 -16.84 -27.65
C THR A 560 25.00 -16.58 -28.02
N ASP A 561 25.95 -17.29 -27.40
CA ASP A 561 27.36 -17.22 -27.79
C ASP A 561 27.67 -18.22 -28.90
N LYS A 562 28.64 -17.87 -29.74
CA LYS A 562 29.27 -18.84 -30.64
C LYS A 562 30.41 -19.55 -29.90
N ALA A 563 30.50 -20.85 -30.04
CA ALA A 563 31.64 -21.62 -29.57
C ALA A 563 32.91 -21.11 -30.25
N THR A 564 33.99 -20.96 -29.49
CA THR A 564 35.30 -20.61 -30.04
C THR A 564 35.82 -21.79 -30.85
N THR A 565 36.26 -21.57 -32.10
CA THR A 565 36.75 -22.63 -32.99
C THR A 565 38.18 -22.40 -33.50
N GLY A 566 38.87 -23.49 -33.85
CA GLY A 566 40.18 -23.47 -34.48
C GLY A 566 40.37 -24.66 -35.41
N LYS A 567 41.54 -24.75 -36.04
CA LYS A 567 41.89 -25.77 -37.02
C LYS A 567 43.08 -26.61 -36.54
N LEU A 568 42.92 -27.92 -36.54
CA LEU A 568 44.05 -28.86 -36.58
C LEU A 568 44.43 -29.11 -38.03
N LEU A 569 45.71 -28.92 -38.34
CA LEU A 569 46.39 -29.46 -39.52
C LEU A 569 47.30 -30.59 -39.04
N ILE A 570 47.06 -31.81 -39.51
CA ILE A 570 47.79 -33.00 -39.07
C ILE A 570 48.27 -33.80 -40.27
N LYS A 571 49.46 -34.40 -40.17
CA LYS A 571 49.98 -35.32 -41.18
C LYS A 571 50.78 -36.46 -40.57
N LYS A 572 50.96 -37.52 -41.36
CA LYS A 572 51.72 -38.73 -41.00
C LYS A 572 53.04 -38.73 -41.77
N ILE A 573 54.19 -38.92 -41.11
CA ILE A 573 55.51 -38.92 -41.78
C ILE A 573 56.43 -40.09 -41.38
N ASP A 574 57.34 -40.47 -42.29
CA ASP A 574 58.46 -41.39 -42.04
C ASP A 574 59.60 -40.63 -41.32
N VAL A 575 60.08 -41.16 -40.19
CA VAL A 575 61.08 -40.53 -39.31
C VAL A 575 62.42 -40.25 -40.01
N ALA A 576 62.81 -41.07 -41.00
CA ALA A 576 64.12 -41.00 -41.64
C ALA A 576 64.16 -40.10 -42.89
N THR A 577 63.00 -39.84 -43.51
CA THR A 577 62.88 -39.13 -44.79
C THR A 577 61.98 -37.90 -44.74
N GLY A 578 61.17 -37.73 -43.69
CA GLY A 578 60.23 -36.63 -43.51
C GLY A 578 59.04 -36.63 -44.47
N LYS A 579 58.92 -37.66 -45.33
CA LYS A 579 57.86 -37.79 -46.34
C LYS A 579 56.55 -38.28 -45.73
N GLU A 580 55.45 -37.86 -46.34
CA GLU A 580 54.09 -38.27 -46.00
C GLU A 580 53.85 -39.78 -46.16
N VAL A 581 53.18 -40.41 -45.19
CA VAL A 581 52.92 -41.86 -45.15
C VAL A 581 51.42 -42.14 -45.08
N PRO A 582 50.78 -42.64 -46.14
CA PRO A 582 49.37 -43.02 -46.12
C PRO A 582 49.12 -44.35 -45.39
N GLY A 583 47.93 -44.50 -44.80
CA GLY A 583 47.42 -45.79 -44.27
C GLY A 583 47.54 -46.00 -42.76
N ALA A 584 48.06 -45.05 -41.99
CA ALA A 584 47.95 -45.06 -40.54
C ALA A 584 46.51 -44.77 -40.11
N LYS A 585 46.05 -45.29 -38.97
CA LYS A 585 44.85 -44.78 -38.28
C LYS A 585 45.25 -43.90 -37.11
N ILE A 586 44.75 -42.67 -37.10
CA ILE A 586 45.00 -41.70 -36.04
C ILE A 586 43.67 -41.35 -35.39
N LYS A 587 43.57 -41.59 -34.08
CA LYS A 587 42.40 -41.20 -33.27
C LYS A 587 42.69 -39.89 -32.55
N ILE A 588 41.81 -38.91 -32.70
CA ILE A 588 41.82 -37.63 -31.98
C ILE A 588 40.70 -37.65 -30.94
N THR A 589 41.00 -37.24 -29.69
CA THR A 589 40.06 -37.22 -28.56
C THR A 589 40.14 -35.88 -27.84
N CYS A 590 39.00 -35.26 -27.54
CA CYS A 590 38.93 -34.05 -26.72
C CYS A 590 38.96 -34.44 -25.24
N THR A 591 40.02 -34.06 -24.51
CA THR A 591 40.20 -34.39 -23.09
C THR A 591 39.65 -33.31 -22.15
N GLU A 592 39.64 -32.05 -22.57
CA GLU A 592 39.02 -30.91 -21.87
C GLU A 592 38.41 -29.94 -22.88
N GLY A 593 37.41 -29.14 -22.47
CA GLY A 593 36.78 -28.13 -23.33
C GLY A 593 35.34 -28.46 -23.68
N LEU A 594 34.83 -27.83 -24.75
CA LEU A 594 33.41 -27.92 -25.10
C LEU A 594 32.97 -29.31 -25.58
N ASP A 595 33.86 -30.02 -26.27
CA ASP A 595 33.64 -31.35 -26.83
C ASP A 595 34.22 -32.48 -25.96
N LYS A 596 34.50 -32.22 -24.66
CA LYS A 596 35.14 -33.17 -23.73
C LYS A 596 34.49 -34.57 -23.80
N GLY A 597 35.32 -35.58 -24.07
CA GLY A 597 34.93 -36.99 -24.21
C GLY A 597 34.58 -37.41 -25.64
N LYS A 598 34.37 -36.49 -26.59
CA LYS A 598 34.19 -36.83 -28.01
C LYS A 598 35.54 -37.23 -28.63
N SER A 599 35.49 -38.20 -29.54
CA SER A 599 36.64 -38.62 -30.34
C SER A 599 36.24 -39.05 -31.74
N PHE A 600 37.13 -38.86 -32.71
CA PHE A 600 37.01 -39.37 -34.07
C PHE A 600 38.33 -40.01 -34.51
N GLU A 601 38.28 -40.84 -35.55
CA GLU A 601 39.45 -41.51 -36.12
C GLU A 601 39.49 -41.26 -37.63
N PHE A 602 40.67 -41.05 -38.19
CA PHE A 602 40.88 -40.88 -39.62
C PHE A 602 42.06 -41.72 -40.11
N ILE A 603 42.10 -41.98 -41.42
CA ILE A 603 43.22 -42.67 -42.07
C ILE A 603 44.14 -41.64 -42.71
N SER A 604 45.45 -41.73 -42.48
CA SER A 604 46.43 -40.82 -43.09
C SER A 604 46.51 -41.00 -44.61
N THR A 605 46.81 -39.91 -45.31
CA THR A 605 47.02 -39.89 -46.77
C THR A 605 48.42 -39.37 -47.12
N ASP A 606 48.67 -39.19 -48.42
CA ASP A 606 49.84 -38.52 -49.01
C ASP A 606 49.89 -36.99 -48.77
N LYS A 607 49.01 -36.45 -47.90
CA LYS A 607 48.76 -35.01 -47.72
C LYS A 607 48.45 -34.69 -46.25
N GLU A 608 48.49 -33.41 -45.91
CA GLU A 608 48.03 -32.86 -44.64
C GLU A 608 46.49 -32.85 -44.58
N GLN A 609 45.90 -33.31 -43.47
CA GLN A 609 44.46 -33.30 -43.21
C GLN A 609 44.08 -32.09 -42.35
N GLU A 610 42.96 -31.42 -42.67
CA GLU A 610 42.41 -30.31 -41.89
C GLU A 610 41.14 -30.73 -41.12
N PHE A 611 41.04 -30.37 -39.85
CA PHE A 611 39.85 -30.55 -39.00
C PHE A 611 39.53 -29.27 -38.23
N THR A 612 38.30 -28.77 -38.33
CA THR A 612 37.80 -27.68 -37.46
C THR A 612 37.31 -28.26 -36.12
N LEU A 613 37.75 -27.67 -35.01
CA LEU A 613 37.54 -28.17 -33.65
C LEU A 613 37.08 -27.02 -32.72
N LYS A 614 36.17 -27.30 -31.77
CA LYS A 614 35.81 -26.33 -30.71
C LYS A 614 36.96 -26.14 -29.71
N ALA A 615 36.95 -25.06 -28.95
CA ALA A 615 37.95 -24.78 -27.92
C ALA A 615 38.03 -25.87 -26.85
N GLY A 616 39.26 -26.31 -26.57
CA GLY A 616 39.54 -27.46 -25.73
C GLY A 616 40.98 -27.97 -25.85
N GLN A 617 41.32 -28.93 -24.98
CA GLN A 617 42.54 -29.73 -25.05
C GLN A 617 42.22 -31.05 -25.75
N TYR A 618 43.17 -31.51 -26.55
CA TYR A 618 43.03 -32.66 -27.43
C TYR A 618 44.28 -33.53 -27.35
N GLU A 619 44.06 -34.84 -27.47
CA GLU A 619 45.11 -35.83 -27.60
C GLU A 619 44.93 -36.62 -28.89
N TYR A 620 46.04 -36.94 -29.55
CA TYR A 620 46.07 -37.83 -30.71
C TYR A 620 46.98 -39.03 -30.47
N VAL A 621 46.55 -40.19 -30.96
CA VAL A 621 47.28 -41.45 -30.85
C VAL A 621 47.13 -42.24 -32.15
N GLU A 622 48.18 -42.94 -32.56
CA GLU A 622 48.07 -43.92 -33.65
C GLU A 622 47.45 -45.21 -33.11
N THR A 623 46.36 -45.66 -33.74
CA THR A 623 45.66 -46.90 -33.38
C THR A 623 46.01 -48.06 -34.30
N GLN A 624 46.56 -47.78 -35.49
CA GLN A 624 47.08 -48.77 -36.43
C GLN A 624 48.19 -48.17 -37.30
N ALA A 625 49.35 -48.83 -37.34
CA ALA A 625 50.48 -48.43 -38.18
C ALA A 625 50.21 -48.67 -39.69
N PRO A 626 50.84 -47.89 -40.59
CA PRO A 626 50.92 -48.20 -42.01
C PRO A 626 51.65 -49.53 -42.28
N LYS A 627 51.38 -50.16 -43.44
CA LYS A 627 52.06 -51.41 -43.84
C LYS A 627 53.57 -51.18 -43.98
N GLY A 628 54.36 -51.89 -43.18
CA GLY A 628 55.84 -51.81 -43.18
C GLY A 628 56.43 -50.80 -42.20
N TYR A 629 55.62 -50.24 -41.29
CA TYR A 629 56.06 -49.31 -40.25
C TYR A 629 55.75 -49.86 -38.85
N GLU A 630 56.53 -49.43 -37.85
CA GLU A 630 56.25 -49.68 -36.44
C GLU A 630 55.16 -48.74 -35.91
N LEU A 631 54.23 -49.27 -35.12
CA LEU A 631 53.17 -48.50 -34.46
C LEU A 631 53.76 -47.49 -33.48
N ASN A 632 53.51 -46.19 -33.72
CA ASN A 632 53.87 -45.15 -32.77
C ASN A 632 52.94 -45.19 -31.55
N LYS A 633 53.52 -45.32 -30.35
CA LYS A 633 52.82 -45.38 -29.05
C LYS A 633 52.82 -44.05 -28.29
N GLU A 634 53.43 -43.00 -28.85
CA GLU A 634 53.42 -41.66 -28.29
C GLU A 634 52.01 -41.05 -28.40
N VAL A 635 51.52 -40.49 -27.29
CA VAL A 635 50.28 -39.71 -27.27
C VAL A 635 50.65 -38.23 -27.43
N GLY A 636 50.43 -37.70 -28.63
CA GLY A 636 50.60 -36.27 -28.90
C GLY A 636 49.46 -35.45 -28.31
N LYS A 637 49.73 -34.20 -27.93
CA LYS A 637 48.75 -33.31 -27.28
C LYS A 637 48.77 -31.93 -27.92
N PHE A 638 47.61 -31.29 -27.99
CA PHE A 638 47.46 -29.90 -28.42
C PHE A 638 46.23 -29.23 -27.79
N GLU A 639 46.10 -27.91 -27.97
CA GLU A 639 44.94 -27.16 -27.50
C GLU A 639 44.48 -26.11 -28.50
N ILE A 640 43.16 -25.88 -28.54
CA ILE A 640 42.49 -24.79 -29.24
C ILE A 640 41.96 -23.82 -28.16
N THR A 641 42.51 -22.60 -28.13
CA THR A 641 42.22 -21.59 -27.10
C THR A 641 41.77 -20.24 -27.67
N LYS A 642 41.86 -20.02 -28.99
CA LYS A 642 41.50 -18.77 -29.67
C LYS A 642 40.75 -19.03 -30.97
N GLU A 643 39.88 -18.10 -31.36
CA GLU A 643 39.15 -18.16 -32.62
C GLU A 643 40.10 -18.16 -33.82
N GLY A 644 39.87 -19.04 -34.79
CA GLY A 644 40.70 -19.19 -35.97
C GLY A 644 42.12 -19.73 -35.72
N GLN A 645 42.45 -20.17 -34.50
CA GLN A 645 43.79 -20.71 -34.19
C GLN A 645 44.10 -21.94 -35.06
N VAL A 646 45.24 -21.92 -35.76
CA VAL A 646 45.75 -23.06 -36.51
C VAL A 646 46.85 -23.76 -35.72
N VAL A 647 46.73 -25.08 -35.54
CA VAL A 647 47.73 -25.95 -34.90
C VAL A 647 48.25 -26.94 -35.95
N LYS A 648 49.56 -27.22 -35.96
CA LYS A 648 50.19 -28.21 -36.83
C LYS A 648 50.77 -29.38 -36.03
N CYS A 649 50.52 -30.61 -36.47
CA CYS A 649 50.99 -31.84 -35.81
C CYS A 649 51.54 -32.87 -36.81
N ASP A 650 52.76 -33.36 -36.56
CA ASP A 650 53.38 -34.48 -37.29
C ASP A 650 53.32 -35.76 -36.46
N VAL A 651 52.66 -36.80 -36.99
CA VAL A 651 52.64 -38.16 -36.39
C VAL A 651 53.68 -39.03 -37.10
N LYS A 652 54.72 -39.49 -36.39
CA LYS A 652 55.96 -39.98 -36.99
C LYS A 652 56.16 -41.49 -36.80
N ASP A 653 56.51 -42.25 -37.84
CA ASP A 653 56.86 -43.68 -37.71
C ASP A 653 58.29 -44.01 -38.10
N LYS A 654 58.84 -45.00 -37.42
CA LYS A 654 60.03 -45.72 -37.87
C LYS A 654 59.62 -46.80 -38.89
N ALA A 655 60.23 -46.77 -40.07
CA ALA A 655 60.11 -47.84 -41.05
C ALA A 655 60.67 -49.14 -40.46
N THR A 656 59.93 -50.24 -40.58
CA THR A 656 60.36 -51.56 -40.12
C THR A 656 61.55 -52.05 -40.95
N THR A 657 62.51 -52.71 -40.30
CA THR A 657 63.78 -53.17 -40.85
C THR A 657 64.15 -54.56 -40.37
N GLY A 658 64.95 -55.27 -41.17
CA GLY A 658 65.54 -56.56 -40.83
C GLY A 658 66.90 -56.74 -41.48
N LYS A 659 67.48 -57.93 -41.31
CA LYS A 659 68.82 -58.29 -41.79
C LYS A 659 68.77 -59.48 -42.72
N LEU A 660 69.30 -59.31 -43.93
CA LEU A 660 69.74 -60.43 -44.77
C LEU A 660 71.14 -60.83 -44.32
N LEU A 661 71.29 -62.08 -43.91
CA LEU A 661 72.56 -62.79 -43.82
C LEU A 661 72.64 -63.72 -45.04
N ILE A 662 73.66 -63.56 -45.87
CA ILE A 662 73.79 -64.31 -47.12
C ILE A 662 75.22 -64.80 -47.31
N LYS A 663 75.36 -66.06 -47.75
CA LYS A 663 76.66 -66.65 -48.07
C LYS A 663 76.62 -67.48 -49.35
N LYS A 664 77.80 -67.68 -49.92
CA LYS A 664 78.03 -68.50 -51.10
C LYS A 664 78.69 -69.80 -50.68
N VAL A 665 78.17 -70.95 -51.10
CA VAL A 665 78.72 -72.27 -50.71
C VAL A 665 78.88 -73.24 -51.89
N ASP A 666 79.79 -74.19 -51.74
CA ASP A 666 79.98 -75.36 -52.59
C ASP A 666 78.93 -76.44 -52.27
N VAL A 667 78.25 -76.97 -53.29
CA VAL A 667 77.15 -77.95 -53.16
C VAL A 667 77.58 -79.25 -52.48
N ALA A 668 78.82 -79.70 -52.70
CA ALA A 668 79.30 -81.01 -52.26
C ALA A 668 79.86 -81.02 -50.83
N THR A 669 80.39 -79.90 -50.35
CA THR A 669 81.11 -79.79 -49.07
C THR A 669 80.49 -78.76 -48.11
N GLY A 670 79.57 -77.92 -48.56
CA GLY A 670 78.93 -76.87 -47.76
C GLY A 670 79.84 -75.71 -47.35
N LYS A 671 81.12 -75.71 -47.78
CA LYS A 671 82.11 -74.68 -47.47
C LYS A 671 81.86 -73.41 -48.24
N GLU A 672 82.22 -72.28 -47.64
CA GLU A 672 82.13 -70.94 -48.20
C GLU A 672 83.01 -70.78 -49.46
N VAL A 673 82.47 -70.11 -50.50
CA VAL A 673 83.14 -69.92 -51.79
C VAL A 673 83.21 -68.42 -52.16
N PRO A 674 84.39 -67.79 -52.09
CA PRO A 674 84.56 -66.40 -52.50
C PRO A 674 84.56 -66.22 -54.02
N GLY A 675 84.12 -65.04 -54.48
CA GLY A 675 84.26 -64.59 -55.88
C GLY A 675 83.02 -64.66 -56.77
N ALA A 676 81.87 -65.14 -56.27
CA ALA A 676 80.58 -65.00 -56.96
C ALA A 676 80.12 -63.53 -56.94
N LYS A 677 79.27 -63.11 -57.89
CA LYS A 677 78.47 -61.89 -57.75
C LYS A 677 77.02 -62.24 -57.52
N ILE A 678 76.42 -61.64 -56.49
CA ILE A 678 75.02 -61.86 -56.12
C ILE A 678 74.31 -60.50 -56.12
N LYS A 679 73.23 -60.40 -56.90
CA LYS A 679 72.36 -59.22 -56.95
C LYS A 679 71.11 -59.47 -56.13
N VAL A 680 70.77 -58.54 -55.24
CA VAL A 680 69.55 -58.54 -54.40
C VAL A 680 68.65 -57.39 -54.83
N THR A 681 67.35 -57.65 -55.02
CA THR A 681 66.36 -56.67 -55.50
C THR A 681 65.10 -56.69 -54.64
N CYS A 682 64.59 -55.53 -54.25
CA CYS A 682 63.31 -55.38 -53.55
C CYS A 682 62.15 -55.37 -54.56
N THR A 683 61.27 -56.38 -54.51
CA THR A 683 60.15 -56.54 -55.45
C THR A 683 58.84 -55.98 -54.91
N GLU A 684 58.67 -55.92 -53.59
CA GLU A 684 57.51 -55.36 -52.88
C GLU A 684 57.97 -54.66 -51.58
N GLY A 685 57.20 -53.69 -51.07
CA GLY A 685 57.49 -53.03 -49.80
C GLY A 685 58.10 -51.63 -49.93
N LEU A 686 58.71 -51.12 -48.86
CA LEU A 686 59.10 -49.71 -48.74
C LEU A 686 60.24 -49.28 -49.68
N ASP A 687 61.04 -50.24 -50.15
CA ASP A 687 62.17 -50.02 -51.05
C ASP A 687 61.93 -50.62 -52.46
N LYS A 688 60.67 -50.89 -52.83
CA LYS A 688 60.26 -51.54 -54.10
C LYS A 688 60.98 -50.91 -55.32
N GLY A 689 61.65 -51.75 -56.10
CA GLY A 689 62.43 -51.37 -57.28
C GLY A 689 63.91 -51.08 -57.02
N LYS A 690 64.36 -50.96 -55.76
CA LYS A 690 65.79 -50.81 -55.44
C LYS A 690 66.52 -52.16 -55.51
N SER A 691 67.78 -52.14 -55.95
CA SER A 691 68.66 -53.32 -55.96
C SER A 691 70.10 -52.96 -55.65
N PHE A 692 70.85 -53.89 -55.08
CA PHE A 692 72.30 -53.82 -54.90
C PHE A 692 72.96 -55.14 -55.36
N GLU A 693 74.25 -55.10 -55.67
CA GLU A 693 75.05 -56.27 -56.02
C GLU A 693 76.31 -56.30 -55.15
N PHE A 694 76.73 -57.50 -54.74
CA PHE A 694 77.92 -57.71 -53.92
C PHE A 694 78.72 -58.93 -54.41
N VAL A 695 79.99 -58.99 -54.03
CA VAL A 695 80.87 -60.15 -54.31
C VAL A 695 80.92 -61.04 -53.06
N SER A 696 80.82 -62.37 -53.23
CA SER A 696 80.92 -63.32 -52.13
C SER A 696 82.32 -63.41 -51.56
N THR A 697 82.42 -63.68 -50.26
CA THR A 697 83.68 -63.85 -49.52
C THR A 697 83.80 -65.25 -48.93
N ASP A 698 84.83 -65.45 -48.11
CA ASP A 698 85.05 -66.62 -47.25
C ASP A 698 84.08 -66.70 -46.05
N LYS A 699 83.09 -65.79 -45.95
CA LYS A 699 82.25 -65.54 -44.77
C LYS A 699 80.82 -65.17 -45.15
N GLU A 700 79.92 -65.27 -44.18
CA GLU A 700 78.55 -64.75 -44.26
C GLU A 700 78.55 -63.21 -44.26
N GLN A 701 77.76 -62.60 -45.15
CA GLN A 701 77.68 -61.15 -45.34
C GLN A 701 76.32 -60.61 -44.88
N GLU A 702 76.33 -59.47 -44.17
CA GLU A 702 75.13 -58.87 -43.58
C GLU A 702 74.70 -57.60 -44.33
N PHE A 703 73.40 -57.50 -44.63
CA PHE A 703 72.76 -56.31 -45.20
C PHE A 703 71.48 -55.96 -44.42
N THR A 704 71.35 -54.71 -43.99
CA THR A 704 70.10 -54.21 -43.36
C THR A 704 69.13 -53.72 -44.45
N LEU A 705 67.88 -54.16 -44.38
CA LEU A 705 66.85 -53.97 -45.41
C LEU A 705 65.53 -53.53 -44.76
N LYS A 706 64.71 -52.70 -45.45
CA LYS A 706 63.36 -52.34 -44.99
C LYS A 706 62.37 -53.50 -45.14
N ALA A 707 61.20 -53.36 -44.53
CA ALA A 707 60.09 -54.30 -44.72
C ALA A 707 59.63 -54.35 -46.19
N GLY A 708 59.56 -55.57 -46.72
CA GLY A 708 59.35 -55.84 -48.13
C GLY A 708 59.68 -57.27 -48.54
N GLN A 709 59.38 -57.61 -49.79
CA GLN A 709 59.77 -58.86 -50.43
C GLN A 709 60.99 -58.62 -51.32
N TYR A 710 61.87 -59.60 -51.37
CA TYR A 710 63.19 -59.50 -51.98
C TYR A 710 63.52 -60.78 -52.76
N GLU A 711 64.25 -60.60 -53.85
CA GLU A 711 64.78 -61.68 -54.67
C GLU A 711 66.31 -61.55 -54.79
N TYR A 712 67.02 -62.66 -54.82
CA TYR A 712 68.45 -62.73 -55.06
C TYR A 712 68.79 -63.70 -56.19
N VAL A 713 69.80 -63.35 -56.99
CA VAL A 713 70.28 -64.15 -58.13
C VAL A 713 71.79 -64.02 -58.25
N GLU A 714 72.47 -65.09 -58.67
CA GLU A 714 73.88 -65.02 -59.04
C GLU A 714 74.02 -64.44 -60.45
N THR A 715 74.87 -63.41 -60.59
CA THR A 715 75.15 -62.73 -61.87
C THR A 715 76.53 -63.11 -62.43
N GLN A 716 77.41 -63.71 -61.63
CA GLN A 716 78.70 -64.25 -62.05
C GLN A 716 79.16 -65.36 -61.09
N ALA A 717 79.59 -66.50 -61.62
CA ALA A 717 80.11 -67.63 -60.84
C ALA A 717 81.55 -67.40 -60.33
N PRO A 718 81.97 -68.05 -59.23
CA PRO A 718 83.37 -68.17 -58.81
C PRO A 718 84.25 -68.90 -59.85
N LYS A 719 85.58 -68.65 -59.83
CA LYS A 719 86.53 -69.34 -60.73
C LYS A 719 86.52 -70.84 -60.44
N GLY A 720 86.14 -71.65 -61.43
CA GLY A 720 86.10 -73.12 -61.33
C GLY A 720 84.75 -73.70 -60.88
N TYR A 721 83.69 -72.89 -60.85
CA TYR A 721 82.32 -73.31 -60.51
C TYR A 721 81.34 -73.00 -61.65
N GLU A 722 80.23 -73.72 -61.72
CA GLU A 722 79.13 -73.43 -62.65
C GLU A 722 78.16 -72.37 -62.07
N LEU A 723 77.71 -71.44 -62.91
CA LEU A 723 76.79 -70.36 -62.56
C LEU A 723 75.42 -70.88 -62.12
N ASN A 724 75.01 -70.57 -60.90
CA ASN A 724 73.66 -70.87 -60.43
C ASN A 724 72.64 -69.90 -61.07
N LYS A 725 71.60 -70.47 -61.70
CA LYS A 725 70.53 -69.73 -62.41
C LYS A 725 69.22 -69.63 -61.61
N GLU A 726 69.18 -70.17 -60.40
CA GLU A 726 68.02 -70.10 -59.51
C GLU A 726 67.87 -68.69 -58.94
N VAL A 727 66.62 -68.22 -58.84
CA VAL A 727 66.27 -66.97 -58.18
C VAL A 727 65.71 -67.29 -56.80
N GLY A 728 66.51 -67.06 -55.77
CA GLY A 728 66.07 -67.18 -54.39
C GLY A 728 65.17 -66.03 -53.97
N LYS A 729 64.24 -66.26 -53.06
CA LYS A 729 63.27 -65.26 -52.59
C LYS A 729 63.17 -65.25 -51.07
N PHE A 730 62.97 -64.08 -50.49
CA PHE A 730 62.72 -63.91 -49.05
C PHE A 730 61.90 -62.65 -48.76
N GLU A 731 61.45 -62.48 -47.52
CA GLU A 731 60.74 -61.28 -47.08
C GLU A 731 61.16 -60.81 -45.69
N ILE A 732 61.13 -59.50 -45.49
CA ILE A 732 61.29 -58.82 -44.21
C ILE A 732 59.89 -58.31 -43.80
N THR A 733 59.34 -58.85 -42.72
CA THR A 733 57.98 -58.59 -42.24
C THR A 733 57.93 -58.09 -40.79
N LYS A 734 59.03 -58.19 -40.04
CA LYS A 734 59.12 -57.81 -38.62
C LYS A 734 60.41 -57.06 -38.32
N GLU A 735 60.37 -56.17 -37.34
CA GLU A 735 61.54 -55.42 -36.89
C GLU A 735 62.62 -56.35 -36.32
N GLY A 736 63.86 -56.15 -36.73
CA GLY A 736 65.00 -56.98 -36.35
C GLY A 736 64.98 -58.40 -36.93
N GLN A 737 64.06 -58.73 -37.85
CA GLN A 737 64.00 -60.07 -38.45
C GLN A 737 65.31 -60.41 -39.18
N ILE A 738 65.94 -61.52 -38.80
CA ILE A 738 67.11 -62.08 -39.50
C ILE A 738 66.63 -63.15 -40.47
N VAL A 739 67.05 -63.04 -41.74
CA VAL A 739 66.87 -64.03 -42.80
C VAL A 739 68.23 -64.58 -43.18
N LYS A 740 68.35 -65.91 -43.36
CA LYS A 740 69.58 -66.58 -43.81
C LYS A 740 69.38 -67.20 -45.20
N CYS A 741 70.31 -66.92 -46.11
CA CYS A 741 70.27 -67.37 -47.51
C CYS A 741 71.60 -68.00 -47.94
N ASP A 742 71.55 -69.23 -48.47
CA ASP A 742 72.68 -69.88 -49.13
C ASP A 742 72.52 -69.78 -50.66
N VAL A 743 73.56 -69.35 -51.37
CA VAL A 743 73.68 -69.44 -52.83
C VAL A 743 74.69 -70.54 -53.17
N LYS A 744 74.30 -71.57 -53.94
CA LYS A 744 75.04 -72.85 -54.02
C LYS A 744 75.54 -73.18 -55.43
N ASP A 745 76.81 -73.54 -55.60
CA ASP A 745 77.34 -73.98 -56.92
C ASP A 745 77.97 -75.36 -56.88
N SER A 746 77.99 -76.00 -58.06
CA SER A 746 78.78 -77.20 -58.33
C SER A 746 80.15 -76.82 -58.90
N LYS A 747 81.20 -77.57 -58.50
CA LYS A 747 82.54 -77.48 -59.09
C LYS A 747 82.54 -77.93 -60.55
N THR A 748 83.38 -77.29 -61.36
CA THR A 748 83.67 -77.73 -62.73
C THR A 748 84.65 -78.91 -62.73
N THR A 749 84.36 -79.94 -63.53
CA THR A 749 85.06 -81.23 -63.60
C THR A 749 85.24 -81.73 -65.03
N GLY A 750 86.33 -82.44 -65.32
CA GLY A 750 86.62 -83.11 -66.60
C GLY A 750 87.40 -84.42 -66.41
N LYS A 751 88.04 -84.93 -67.47
CA LYS A 751 88.74 -86.22 -67.50
C LYS A 751 90.02 -86.16 -68.35
N LEU A 752 91.08 -86.82 -67.89
CA LEU A 752 92.27 -87.17 -68.68
C LEU A 752 92.16 -88.59 -69.22
N VAL A 753 92.59 -88.79 -70.46
CA VAL A 753 92.87 -90.08 -71.10
C VAL A 753 94.34 -90.09 -71.51
N PHE A 754 95.12 -91.05 -71.00
CA PHE A 754 96.57 -91.13 -71.20
C PHE A 754 97.02 -92.44 -71.85
N LYS A 755 98.04 -92.39 -72.73
CA LYS A 755 98.73 -93.58 -73.27
C LYS A 755 100.25 -93.38 -73.36
N LYS A 756 101.01 -94.39 -72.94
CA LYS A 756 102.46 -94.47 -73.14
C LYS A 756 102.77 -95.21 -74.43
N VAL A 757 103.71 -94.75 -75.26
CA VAL A 757 104.06 -95.40 -76.54
C VAL A 757 105.56 -95.56 -76.78
N ASP A 758 105.93 -96.37 -77.77
CA ASP A 758 107.25 -96.49 -78.39
C ASP A 758 107.48 -95.34 -79.41
N SER A 759 108.65 -94.70 -79.36
CA SER A 759 108.98 -93.52 -80.20
C SER A 759 109.25 -93.84 -81.68
N LYS A 760 109.52 -95.10 -82.04
CA LYS A 760 109.74 -95.56 -83.41
C LYS A 760 108.53 -96.32 -83.98
N THR A 761 107.85 -97.16 -83.19
CA THR A 761 106.74 -98.01 -83.67
C THR A 761 105.35 -97.48 -83.35
N GLY A 762 105.21 -96.61 -82.34
CA GLY A 762 103.91 -96.15 -81.85
C GLY A 762 103.11 -97.19 -81.05
N GLU A 763 103.66 -98.38 -80.80
CA GLU A 763 103.01 -99.41 -79.97
C GLU A 763 102.83 -98.94 -78.52
N VAL A 764 101.71 -99.31 -77.88
CA VAL A 764 101.41 -98.89 -76.50
C VAL A 764 102.26 -99.67 -75.51
N LEU A 765 103.00 -98.95 -74.65
CA LEU A 765 103.92 -99.52 -73.67
C LEU A 765 103.27 -99.64 -72.28
N ASP A 766 103.52 -100.79 -71.66
CA ASP A 766 103.12 -101.10 -70.29
C ASP A 766 104.29 -100.84 -69.33
N GLY A 767 104.01 -100.58 -68.05
CA GLY A 767 105.02 -100.55 -66.99
C GLY A 767 105.82 -99.25 -66.80
N ALA A 768 105.52 -98.16 -67.52
CA ALA A 768 106.10 -96.84 -67.18
C ALA A 768 105.44 -96.29 -65.91
N GLU A 769 106.20 -95.66 -65.01
CA GLU A 769 105.60 -94.92 -63.87
C GLU A 769 105.43 -93.45 -64.26
N ILE A 770 104.20 -92.96 -64.20
CA ILE A 770 103.77 -91.65 -64.69
C ILE A 770 103.30 -90.80 -63.52
N LYS A 771 103.70 -89.52 -63.50
CA LYS A 771 103.28 -88.52 -62.51
C LYS A 771 102.47 -87.43 -63.19
N LEU A 772 101.28 -87.15 -62.65
CA LEU A 772 100.40 -86.04 -62.99
C LEU A 772 100.37 -85.06 -61.80
N VAL A 773 100.46 -83.76 -62.04
CA VAL A 773 100.40 -82.71 -61.01
C VAL A 773 99.43 -81.62 -61.43
N CYS A 774 98.51 -81.23 -60.55
CA CYS A 774 97.68 -80.05 -60.74
C CYS A 774 98.44 -78.78 -60.36
N THR A 775 98.70 -77.87 -61.30
CA THR A 775 99.52 -76.67 -61.10
C THR A 775 98.73 -75.38 -60.90
N GLU A 776 97.48 -75.31 -61.37
CA GLU A 776 96.50 -74.24 -61.14
C GLU A 776 95.11 -74.84 -60.92
N GLY A 777 94.19 -74.12 -60.27
CA GLY A 777 92.78 -74.53 -60.16
C GLY A 777 92.39 -75.16 -58.81
N LEU A 778 91.28 -75.91 -58.82
CA LEU A 778 90.61 -76.38 -57.59
C LEU A 778 91.40 -77.45 -56.81
N ASP A 779 92.23 -78.23 -57.50
CA ASP A 779 93.07 -79.30 -56.94
C ASP A 779 94.56 -78.92 -56.89
N LYS A 780 94.90 -77.62 -57.00
CA LYS A 780 96.29 -77.11 -57.09
C LYS A 780 97.21 -77.69 -56.02
N GLY A 781 98.31 -78.30 -56.45
CA GLY A 781 99.31 -78.98 -55.62
C GLY A 781 99.06 -80.49 -55.46
N LYS A 782 97.93 -81.03 -55.92
CA LYS A 782 97.64 -82.47 -55.91
C LYS A 782 98.51 -83.20 -56.93
N GLU A 783 99.22 -84.22 -56.48
CA GLU A 783 99.97 -85.15 -57.31
C GLU A 783 99.25 -86.49 -57.40
N ILE A 784 99.30 -87.13 -58.57
CA ILE A 784 98.75 -88.47 -58.80
C ILE A 784 99.78 -89.27 -59.60
N THR A 785 100.24 -90.40 -59.05
CA THR A 785 101.19 -91.31 -59.71
C THR A 785 100.48 -92.58 -60.12
N PHE A 786 100.69 -93.05 -61.36
CA PHE A 786 100.08 -94.27 -61.89
C PHE A 786 101.01 -94.98 -62.88
N THR A 787 100.84 -96.29 -63.05
CA THR A 787 101.58 -97.07 -64.05
C THR A 787 100.86 -97.06 -65.40
N SER A 788 101.58 -96.87 -66.51
CA SER A 788 101.02 -96.97 -67.85
C SER A 788 100.60 -98.40 -68.18
N LYS A 789 99.47 -98.57 -68.86
CA LYS A 789 98.96 -99.87 -69.31
C LYS A 789 98.80 -99.92 -70.83
N LYS A 790 98.80 -101.12 -71.42
CA LYS A 790 98.44 -101.33 -72.85
C LYS A 790 97.05 -100.83 -73.25
N GLU A 791 96.09 -100.81 -72.32
CA GLU A 791 94.74 -100.28 -72.55
C GLU A 791 94.69 -98.73 -72.50
N GLY A 792 95.71 -98.09 -71.92
CA GLY A 792 95.70 -96.69 -71.51
C GLY A 792 95.23 -96.50 -70.06
N ASN A 793 95.12 -95.24 -69.65
CA ASN A 793 94.70 -94.85 -68.30
C ASN A 793 93.70 -93.69 -68.38
N GLU A 794 92.61 -93.75 -67.61
CA GLU A 794 91.67 -92.63 -67.45
C GLU A 794 91.69 -92.11 -66.01
N LEU A 795 91.59 -90.78 -65.84
CA LEU A 795 91.51 -90.12 -64.53
C LEU A 795 90.51 -88.95 -64.57
N ASP A 796 89.58 -88.89 -63.63
CA ASP A 796 88.70 -87.73 -63.46
C ASP A 796 89.42 -86.59 -62.70
N LEU A 797 89.23 -85.36 -63.15
CA LEU A 797 89.99 -84.17 -62.76
C LEU A 797 89.07 -82.98 -62.46
N LEU A 798 89.42 -82.15 -61.48
CA LEU A 798 88.74 -80.86 -61.26
C LEU A 798 89.26 -79.80 -62.25
N ALA A 799 88.52 -78.71 -62.44
CA ALA A 799 88.97 -77.59 -63.25
C ALA A 799 90.28 -76.99 -62.72
N GLY A 800 91.27 -76.88 -63.62
CA GLY A 800 92.65 -76.54 -63.32
C GLY A 800 93.61 -76.79 -64.48
N GLU A 801 94.86 -76.41 -64.28
CA GLU A 801 95.98 -76.73 -65.19
C GLU A 801 96.78 -77.88 -64.60
N TYR A 802 97.35 -78.70 -65.49
CA TYR A 802 97.97 -79.97 -65.15
C TYR A 802 99.26 -80.20 -65.94
N GLU A 803 100.25 -80.83 -65.30
CA GLU A 803 101.51 -81.25 -65.91
C GLU A 803 101.70 -82.76 -65.73
N ILE A 804 102.18 -83.45 -66.76
CA ILE A 804 102.36 -84.91 -66.77
C ILE A 804 103.72 -85.32 -67.32
N SER A 805 104.42 -86.20 -66.58
CA SER A 805 105.78 -86.63 -66.88
C SER A 805 106.01 -88.10 -66.54
N GLU A 806 107.08 -88.70 -67.07
CA GLU A 806 107.55 -90.03 -66.68
C GLU A 806 108.52 -89.94 -65.48
N LEU A 807 108.40 -90.88 -64.53
CA LEU A 807 109.34 -91.10 -63.43
C LEU A 807 110.26 -92.29 -63.70
N LYS A 808 109.79 -93.29 -64.45
CA LYS A 808 110.48 -94.56 -64.72
C LYS A 808 110.05 -95.14 -66.06
N ALA A 809 111.03 -95.55 -66.87
CA ALA A 809 110.81 -96.16 -68.18
C ALA A 809 110.21 -97.58 -68.10
N PRO A 810 109.52 -98.03 -69.15
CA PRO A 810 109.27 -99.46 -69.41
C PRO A 810 110.57 -100.26 -69.52
N GLU A 811 110.50 -101.57 -69.24
CA GLU A 811 111.68 -102.45 -69.32
C GLU A 811 112.23 -102.54 -70.75
N GLY A 812 113.54 -102.31 -70.91
CA GLY A 812 114.21 -102.27 -72.21
C GLY A 812 114.14 -100.91 -72.93
N TYR A 813 113.59 -99.87 -72.30
CA TYR A 813 113.48 -98.52 -72.84
C TYR A 813 114.27 -97.49 -72.03
N GLU A 814 114.69 -96.40 -72.70
CA GLU A 814 115.24 -95.20 -72.08
C GLU A 814 114.13 -94.37 -71.41
N LEU A 815 114.45 -93.68 -70.31
CA LEU A 815 113.55 -92.76 -69.60
C LEU A 815 113.32 -91.48 -70.42
N THR A 816 112.06 -91.15 -70.71
CA THR A 816 111.76 -89.85 -71.35
C THR A 816 111.87 -88.71 -70.34
N LYS A 817 112.36 -87.56 -70.82
CA LYS A 817 112.45 -86.31 -70.05
C LYS A 817 111.40 -85.29 -70.48
N GLU A 818 110.45 -85.70 -71.33
CA GLU A 818 109.34 -84.84 -71.73
C GLU A 818 108.34 -84.63 -70.57
N ILE A 819 107.85 -83.40 -70.46
CA ILE A 819 106.73 -83.01 -69.59
C ILE A 819 105.69 -82.33 -70.46
N LYS A 820 104.47 -82.88 -70.52
CA LYS A 820 103.35 -82.27 -71.24
C LYS A 820 102.45 -81.52 -70.27
N LYS A 821 101.75 -80.50 -70.78
CA LYS A 821 100.85 -79.64 -70.00
C LYS A 821 99.48 -79.52 -70.65
N PHE A 822 98.42 -79.44 -69.86
CA PHE A 822 97.05 -79.28 -70.34
C PHE A 822 96.15 -78.58 -69.31
N THR A 823 94.92 -78.25 -69.71
CA THR A 823 93.94 -77.55 -68.87
C THR A 823 92.58 -78.26 -68.93
N VAL A 824 91.88 -78.29 -67.81
CA VAL A 824 90.45 -78.59 -67.70
C VAL A 824 89.74 -77.30 -67.28
N ASN A 825 88.88 -76.75 -68.12
CA ASN A 825 88.11 -75.52 -67.86
C ASN A 825 86.61 -75.59 -68.19
N LYS A 826 86.13 -76.69 -68.81
CA LYS A 826 84.70 -76.93 -69.09
C LYS A 826 84.18 -78.16 -68.37
N GLN A 827 82.87 -78.15 -68.09
CA GLN A 827 82.19 -79.28 -67.49
C GLN A 827 82.13 -80.47 -68.48
N GLY A 828 82.65 -81.62 -68.07
CA GLY A 828 82.76 -82.82 -68.90
C GLY A 828 83.90 -82.82 -69.92
N GLU A 829 84.87 -81.89 -69.81
CA GLU A 829 85.97 -81.78 -70.79
C GLU A 829 86.92 -82.99 -70.75
N VAL A 830 87.11 -83.67 -71.90
CA VAL A 830 87.99 -84.84 -72.03
C VAL A 830 89.29 -84.46 -72.74
N VAL A 831 90.41 -84.61 -72.04
CA VAL A 831 91.75 -84.30 -72.55
C VAL A 831 92.49 -85.61 -72.88
N ASN A 832 93.11 -85.68 -74.06
CA ASN A 832 93.92 -86.83 -74.47
C ASN A 832 95.42 -86.44 -74.43
N CYS A 833 96.26 -87.29 -73.84
CA CYS A 833 97.70 -87.06 -73.71
C CYS A 833 98.53 -88.34 -73.94
N THR A 834 99.74 -88.21 -74.48
CA THR A 834 100.66 -89.34 -74.69
C THR A 834 102.11 -88.97 -74.34
N LEU A 835 102.93 -89.96 -73.97
CA LEU A 835 104.40 -89.81 -73.81
C LEU A 835 105.11 -90.99 -74.50
N ASP A 836 106.23 -90.75 -75.18
CA ASP A 836 106.97 -91.75 -75.98
C ASP A 836 108.41 -92.02 -75.47
N ASN A 837 108.90 -93.26 -75.61
CA ASN A 837 110.25 -93.69 -75.19
C ASN A 837 110.97 -94.50 -76.28
N THR A 838 112.31 -94.50 -76.25
CA THR A 838 113.20 -95.16 -77.22
C THR A 838 113.86 -96.43 -76.63
N LYS A 839 114.29 -97.37 -77.49
CA LYS A 839 114.76 -98.73 -77.13
C LYS A 839 116.26 -98.94 -77.42
N PHE A 840 116.95 -99.78 -76.62
CA PHE A 840 118.40 -100.03 -76.69
C PHE A 840 118.88 -100.97 -77.83
N GLU A 841 120.18 -100.91 -78.19
CA GLU A 841 120.86 -101.71 -79.25
C GLU A 841 122.21 -102.34 -78.75
N ILE A 842 122.80 -103.35 -79.44
CA ILE A 842 123.90 -104.23 -78.94
C ILE A 842 124.95 -104.60 -80.03
N VAL A 843 126.25 -104.79 -79.69
CA VAL A 843 127.39 -105.08 -80.61
C VAL A 843 128.36 -106.19 -80.06
N LYS A 844 129.16 -106.84 -80.93
CA LYS A 844 130.23 -107.86 -80.64
C LYS A 844 131.47 -107.67 -81.57
N THR A 845 132.64 -108.28 -81.27
CA THR A 845 133.91 -108.02 -82.00
C THR A 845 134.85 -109.24 -82.26
N GLY A 846 135.53 -109.20 -83.44
CA GLY A 846 136.79 -109.90 -83.80
C GLY A 846 136.70 -111.15 -84.72
N SER A 847 137.76 -111.62 -85.43
CA SER A 847 139.02 -110.99 -85.93
C SER A 847 139.96 -112.00 -86.66
N SER A 848 140.27 -111.84 -87.96
CA SER A 848 141.36 -112.54 -88.71
C SER A 848 141.57 -111.99 -90.15
N PHE A 849 142.78 -112.16 -90.74
CA PHE A 849 143.24 -111.72 -92.10
C PHE A 849 143.30 -110.18 -92.32
N ASP A 850 144.30 -109.50 -92.91
CA ASP A 850 145.65 -109.75 -93.51
C ASP A 850 145.83 -109.55 -95.05
N VAL A 851 147.01 -109.02 -95.43
CA VAL A 851 147.69 -108.74 -96.74
C VAL A 851 147.14 -107.74 -97.80
N ASN A 852 147.89 -106.62 -97.93
CA ASN A 852 148.29 -105.84 -99.14
C ASN A 852 147.28 -105.36 -100.22
N ALA A 853 146.98 -104.05 -100.24
CA ALA A 853 146.65 -103.27 -101.46
C ALA A 853 146.89 -101.73 -101.29
N LEU A 854 146.90 -100.98 -102.41
CA LEU A 854 147.38 -99.59 -102.58
C LEU A 854 146.27 -98.49 -102.50
N ILE A 855 146.62 -97.29 -101.96
CA ILE A 855 146.41 -95.91 -102.52
C ILE A 855 144.96 -95.40 -102.85
N PRO A 856 144.53 -94.14 -102.54
CA PRO A 856 144.90 -93.15 -101.49
C PRO A 856 143.72 -92.18 -101.06
N PHE A 857 144.03 -90.92 -100.71
CA PHE A 857 143.22 -89.66 -100.74
C PHE A 857 142.05 -89.38 -99.76
N GLY A 858 142.34 -88.54 -98.74
CA GLY A 858 141.71 -87.20 -98.54
C GLY A 858 140.26 -87.07 -97.98
N ILE A 859 139.71 -85.86 -97.74
CA ILE A 859 140.31 -84.50 -97.63
C ILE A 859 139.31 -83.48 -96.99
N ILE A 860 139.73 -82.66 -95.99
CA ILE A 860 139.14 -81.32 -95.57
C ILE A 860 137.63 -81.39 -95.09
N LEU A 861 136.89 -80.45 -94.45
CA LEU A 861 137.00 -79.08 -93.86
C LEU A 861 137.14 -79.14 -92.31
N VAL A 862 137.37 -78.11 -91.46
CA VAL A 862 137.32 -76.60 -91.47
C VAL A 862 135.96 -75.96 -91.03
N ALA A 863 135.86 -74.89 -90.22
CA ALA A 863 136.63 -74.34 -89.08
C ALA A 863 135.88 -73.12 -88.44
N GLY A 864 136.26 -72.70 -87.23
CA GLY A 864 135.96 -71.35 -86.67
C GLY A 864 134.58 -71.17 -86.01
N GLY A 865 134.33 -70.11 -85.23
CA GLY A 865 135.22 -69.00 -84.82
C GLY A 865 134.59 -68.06 -83.77
N LEU A 866 135.39 -67.14 -83.20
CA LEU A 866 134.96 -66.13 -82.21
C LEU A 866 134.16 -64.98 -82.84
N GLY A 867 133.38 -64.22 -82.05
CA GLY A 867 133.13 -62.80 -82.42
C GLY A 867 131.94 -62.06 -81.81
N ALA A 868 132.19 -61.36 -80.70
CA ALA A 868 131.77 -59.99 -80.34
C ALA A 868 130.68 -59.17 -81.12
N LEU A 869 129.98 -58.33 -80.34
CA LEU A 869 129.62 -56.90 -80.62
C LEU A 869 128.54 -56.49 -81.67
N ILE A 870 127.52 -55.78 -81.13
CA ILE A 870 127.08 -54.40 -81.48
C ILE A 870 126.07 -54.08 -82.62
N LEU A 871 125.23 -53.08 -82.31
CA LEU A 871 124.43 -52.11 -83.11
C LEU A 871 123.43 -52.50 -84.23
N SER A 872 122.27 -51.84 -84.10
CA SER A 872 121.37 -51.28 -85.15
C SER A 872 120.51 -52.27 -85.98
N LYS A 873 119.19 -52.10 -86.17
CA LYS A 873 118.32 -50.91 -86.43
C LYS A 873 118.35 -50.42 -87.89
N LYS A 874 117.52 -51.00 -88.76
CA LYS A 874 116.66 -50.26 -89.73
C LYS A 874 115.73 -51.13 -90.60
N ARG A 875 114.58 -50.51 -90.93
CA ARG A 875 113.79 -50.63 -92.18
C ARG A 875 113.07 -51.97 -92.44
N LYS A 876 111.79 -51.92 -92.86
CA LYS A 876 111.28 -51.66 -94.22
C LYS A 876 111.86 -52.67 -95.23
N PHE A 877 111.07 -53.69 -95.57
CA PHE A 877 109.98 -53.66 -96.57
C PHE A 877 110.55 -53.71 -98.01
N SER A 878 110.38 -54.87 -98.65
CA SER A 878 109.26 -54.99 -99.58
C SER A 878 108.07 -55.62 -98.85
#